data_AF-A0A9E3VYA8-F1
#
_entry.id   AF-A0A9E3VYA8-F1
#
_cell.length_a   1.000
_cell.length_b   1.000
_cell.length_c   1.000
_cell.angle_alpha   90.00
_cell.angle_beta   90.00
_cell.angle_gamma   90.00
#
_symmetry.space_group_name_H-M   'P 1'
#
loop_
_entity.id
_entity.type
_entity.pdbx_description
1 polymer ?
#
loop_
_entity_poly.entity_id
_entity_poly.type
_entity_poly.pdbx_seq_one_letter_code
_entity_poly.pdbx_strand_id
1 'polypeptide(L)'
;MKRSIKIIIAVVALVGGLVGVAYFANLVGYETYERERTDVDHSSPRDLLNDDRLEDKQPAFNPQLIDSRLISDGENQWQLNASAAVTALDVRDTRSDEHEAMHRLYPSYAEAATALEGAGYDVLPSVNLIGGKAKQFDDGLYAALDAYMAQNAEEGVRDIELCVRAILTELNPKGEAYAWLYASLEVGRMLSPDEHSRLPEQVSLFARGFLASPEAQPVGFYTWNENLARVFQFLRYLQHGFPVREGAPNVLANALRRNSQAREQYARMLEFYGRLTNPFIGLSLLDISEEDYAGSTLAEIAKVKDVRRAVVSFLPYSDSKEVALFERLYPLGVPANAELMRDLIKAIRDGKIDLSPDANSGWYDYQLHALETLLLPEKAPENEKLLLTKKYKQRLLEAFKSMITKTRETHIRQSAGAVGSAAEPPQAAIKPRLRIEPNPTYYLRIARSYAFVQRLVQTMIEQPDRITGWTGDGPRKRPLGEELNYMRMLFYGLYFISCEDIGFAPQLKDGELNELEPEYTQGIASEWLKDWVNDPDLARDTRVAVPIYRLPGEYTRFWCTMGVRPIRLAASYARKPSWRPLPADGDEPKEWEEIPGHQTEVLDCVILGDEFAEIEMRGDAVLTRQELRDICDNHKSKEEIVSALQR
;
A
#
# COMPACT_ATOMS: atom_id res chain seq x y z
N MET A 1 -26.81 24.91 69.36
CA MET A 1 -27.19 23.65 68.67
C MET A 1 -27.49 23.84 67.18
N LYS A 2 -28.69 24.26 66.73
CA LYS A 2 -29.07 24.27 65.28
C LYS A 2 -28.10 25.00 64.33
N ARG A 3 -27.42 26.07 64.78
CA ARG A 3 -26.42 26.81 63.97
C ARG A 3 -25.12 26.02 63.77
N SER A 4 -24.65 25.34 64.82
CA SER A 4 -23.42 24.52 64.83
C SER A 4 -23.52 23.32 63.89
N ILE A 5 -24.67 22.65 63.87
CA ILE A 5 -24.91 21.48 63.00
C ILE A 5 -24.80 21.84 61.52
N LYS A 6 -25.32 23.02 61.10
CA LYS A 6 -25.18 23.50 59.71
C LYS A 6 -23.73 23.74 59.31
N ILE A 7 -22.88 24.22 60.22
CA ILE A 7 -21.45 24.44 59.96
C ILE A 7 -20.74 23.09 59.77
N ILE A 8 -21.01 22.10 60.63
CA ILE A 8 -20.42 20.75 60.52
C ILE A 8 -20.79 20.10 59.18
N ILE A 9 -22.06 20.17 58.77
CA ILE A 9 -22.51 19.61 57.48
C ILE A 9 -21.82 20.31 56.30
N ALA A 10 -21.67 21.64 56.34
CA ALA A 10 -20.98 22.39 55.29
C ALA A 10 -19.47 22.03 55.19
N VAL A 11 -18.80 21.86 56.34
CA VAL A 11 -17.38 21.44 56.37
C VAL A 11 -17.21 20.00 55.84
N VAL A 12 -18.08 19.06 56.24
CA VAL A 12 -18.04 17.68 55.74
C VAL A 12 -18.29 17.62 54.24
N ALA A 13 -19.24 18.40 53.71
CA ALA A 13 -19.47 18.50 52.27
C ALA A 13 -18.27 19.10 51.50
N LEU A 14 -17.62 20.13 52.04
CA LEU A 14 -16.44 20.75 51.45
C LEU A 14 -15.25 19.78 51.40
N VAL A 15 -14.98 19.09 52.52
CA VAL A 15 -13.90 18.10 52.62
C VAL A 15 -14.17 16.90 51.70
N GLY A 16 -15.40 16.40 51.66
CA GLY A 16 -15.80 15.33 50.74
C GLY A 16 -15.62 15.71 49.27
N GLY A 17 -15.96 16.96 48.89
CA GLY A 17 -15.71 17.49 47.56
C GLY A 17 -14.23 17.57 47.21
N LEU A 18 -13.40 18.11 48.11
CA LEU A 18 -11.94 18.22 47.90
C LEU A 18 -11.25 16.85 47.82
N VAL A 19 -11.64 15.89 48.66
CA VAL A 19 -11.14 14.50 48.58
C VAL A 19 -11.61 13.83 47.29
N GLY A 20 -12.86 14.06 46.86
CA GLY A 20 -13.37 13.56 45.58
C GLY A 20 -12.60 14.09 44.37
N VAL A 21 -12.29 15.39 44.34
CA VAL A 21 -11.48 16.01 43.29
C VAL A 21 -10.05 15.49 43.29
N ALA A 22 -9.41 15.35 44.47
CA ALA A 22 -8.07 14.79 44.58
C ALA A 22 -8.01 13.32 44.14
N TYR A 23 -9.00 12.52 44.52
CA TYR A 23 -9.11 11.12 44.10
C TYR A 23 -9.35 11.02 42.58
N PHE A 24 -10.24 11.85 42.02
CA PHE A 24 -10.48 11.91 40.57
C PHE A 24 -9.23 12.32 39.78
N ALA A 25 -8.50 13.35 40.22
CA ALA A 25 -7.26 13.77 39.56
C ALA A 25 -6.16 12.69 39.60
N ASN A 26 -6.14 11.86 40.65
CA ASN A 26 -5.20 10.74 40.77
C ASN A 26 -5.63 9.53 39.90
N LEU A 27 -6.95 9.31 39.76
CA LEU A 27 -7.53 8.21 38.97
C LEU A 27 -7.55 8.52 37.46
N VAL A 28 -7.55 9.80 37.08
CA VAL A 28 -7.45 10.27 35.68
C VAL A 28 -6.00 10.33 35.18
N GLY A 29 -4.99 10.19 36.05
CA GLY A 29 -3.60 9.97 35.65
C GLY A 29 -3.02 11.11 34.80
N TYR A 30 -2.92 12.32 35.34
CA TYR A 30 -2.30 13.46 34.66
C TYR A 30 -0.77 13.27 34.49
N GLU A 31 -0.38 12.53 33.45
CA GLU A 31 1.00 12.48 32.97
C GLU A 31 1.45 13.87 32.52
N THR A 32 2.42 14.44 33.23
CA THR A 32 2.99 15.75 32.93
C THR A 32 4.23 15.59 32.06
N TYR A 33 4.00 15.44 30.75
CA TYR A 33 5.08 15.44 29.75
C TYR A 33 5.64 16.86 29.53
N GLU A 34 6.96 16.97 29.35
CA GLU A 34 7.57 18.23 28.91
C GLU A 34 7.20 18.54 27.46
N ARG A 35 6.84 19.80 27.20
CA ARG A 35 6.32 20.24 25.90
C ARG A 35 7.44 20.87 25.08
N GLU A 36 8.24 20.06 24.39
CA GLU A 36 9.15 20.56 23.35
C GLU A 36 8.34 21.04 22.14
N ARG A 37 7.95 22.32 22.17
CA ARG A 37 7.23 22.97 21.07
C ARG A 37 8.22 23.30 19.95
N THR A 38 8.47 22.33 19.09
CA THR A 38 9.12 22.59 17.80
C THR A 38 8.17 23.45 16.95
N ASP A 39 8.55 24.68 16.62
CA ASP A 39 7.80 25.46 15.62
C ASP A 39 8.09 24.87 14.24
N VAL A 40 7.12 24.13 13.70
CA VAL A 40 7.24 23.40 12.44
C VAL A 40 7.17 24.38 11.28
N ASP A 41 8.27 24.52 10.53
CA ASP A 41 8.29 25.32 9.30
C ASP A 41 7.17 24.88 8.33
N HIS A 42 6.32 25.84 7.98
CA HIS A 42 5.14 25.70 7.15
C HIS A 42 5.42 25.90 5.64
N SER A 43 6.67 25.85 5.18
CA SER A 43 7.03 25.65 3.76
C SER A 43 6.25 24.49 3.12
N SER A 44 5.67 24.68 1.94
CA SER A 44 4.97 23.61 1.19
C SER A 44 5.96 22.54 0.73
N PRO A 45 5.57 21.25 0.62
CA PRO A 45 6.39 20.24 -0.05
C PRO A 45 6.77 20.62 -1.50
N ARG A 46 5.98 21.48 -2.17
CA ARG A 46 6.28 22.02 -3.50
C ARG A 46 7.40 23.07 -3.50
N ASP A 47 7.69 23.67 -2.35
CA ASP A 47 8.78 24.63 -2.18
C ASP A 47 10.13 23.89 -2.00
N LEU A 48 10.08 22.63 -1.55
CA LEU A 48 11.20 21.70 -1.39
C LEU A 48 11.56 20.93 -2.68
N LEU A 49 11.10 21.39 -3.84
CA LEU A 49 11.38 20.81 -5.15
C LEU A 49 12.14 21.80 -6.04
N ASN A 50 13.26 21.35 -6.59
CA ASN A 50 14.08 22.07 -7.57
C ASN A 50 14.33 21.14 -8.78
N ASP A 51 14.57 21.72 -9.95
CA ASP A 51 15.06 21.00 -11.12
C ASP A 51 16.42 20.34 -10.82
N ASP A 52 16.69 19.19 -11.45
CA ASP A 52 18.04 18.65 -11.51
C ASP A 52 18.97 19.52 -12.37
N ARG A 53 20.28 19.42 -12.13
CA ARG A 53 21.31 20.02 -12.97
C ARG A 53 22.03 18.96 -13.78
N LEU A 54 22.55 19.31 -14.96
CA LEU A 54 23.18 18.35 -15.87
C LEU A 54 24.66 18.10 -15.54
N GLU A 55 25.30 19.05 -14.89
CA GLU A 55 26.65 18.90 -14.32
C GLU A 55 26.72 17.86 -13.19
N ASP A 56 25.62 17.66 -12.46
CA ASP A 56 25.51 16.71 -11.35
C ASP A 56 25.36 15.25 -11.83
N LYS A 57 25.17 15.01 -13.13
CA LYS A 57 24.90 13.69 -13.72
C LYS A 57 26.13 13.21 -14.51
N GLN A 58 26.78 12.13 -14.10
CA GLN A 58 28.02 11.64 -14.75
C GLN A 58 28.02 10.14 -15.06
N PRO A 59 27.05 9.63 -15.85
CA PRO A 59 27.01 8.23 -16.24
C PRO A 59 28.18 7.87 -17.18
N ALA A 60 28.85 6.75 -16.89
CA ALA A 60 29.98 6.25 -17.65
C ALA A 60 29.54 5.49 -18.91
N PHE A 61 30.31 5.62 -20.00
CA PHE A 61 30.09 4.83 -21.20
C PHE A 61 30.44 3.35 -20.98
N ASN A 62 29.54 2.45 -21.38
CA ASN A 62 29.74 1.01 -21.39
C ASN A 62 29.40 0.46 -22.79
N PRO A 63 30.38 -0.02 -23.59
CA PRO A 63 30.14 -0.48 -24.96
C PRO A 63 29.25 -1.73 -25.06
N GLN A 64 29.02 -2.45 -23.95
CA GLN A 64 28.18 -3.66 -23.91
C GLN A 64 26.69 -3.36 -23.69
N LEU A 65 26.32 -2.14 -23.25
CA LEU A 65 24.92 -1.73 -23.06
C LEU A 65 24.32 -1.20 -24.37
N ILE A 66 24.09 -2.11 -25.30
CA ILE A 66 23.47 -1.85 -26.60
C ILE A 66 21.95 -2.01 -26.47
N ASP A 67 21.17 -1.06 -26.98
CA ASP A 67 19.71 -1.20 -27.12
C ASP A 67 19.42 -2.31 -28.15
N SER A 68 18.70 -3.35 -27.75
CA SER A 68 18.35 -4.50 -28.61
C SER A 68 17.55 -4.10 -29.85
N ARG A 69 16.85 -2.95 -29.79
CA ARG A 69 16.07 -2.42 -30.90
C ARG A 69 17.02 -1.67 -31.84
N LEU A 70 17.26 -2.22 -33.02
CA LEU A 70 18.01 -1.53 -34.07
C LEU A 70 17.31 -0.23 -34.49
N ILE A 71 18.07 0.71 -35.06
CA ILE A 71 17.55 1.83 -35.86
C ILE A 71 17.78 1.44 -37.32
N SER A 72 16.75 1.49 -38.16
CA SER A 72 16.83 1.10 -39.58
C SER A 72 16.55 2.30 -40.48
N ASP A 73 17.44 2.55 -41.44
CA ASP A 73 17.28 3.57 -42.49
C ASP A 73 17.55 2.93 -43.87
N GLY A 74 16.46 2.52 -44.52
CA GLY A 74 16.50 1.68 -45.71
C GLY A 74 17.17 0.33 -45.44
N GLU A 75 18.24 0.04 -46.18
CA GLU A 75 19.05 -1.17 -46.03
C GLU A 75 20.08 -1.08 -44.88
N ASN A 76 20.28 0.12 -44.30
CA ASN A 76 21.26 0.32 -43.22
C ASN A 76 20.62 0.07 -41.86
N GLN A 77 21.29 -0.72 -41.02
CA GLN A 77 20.93 -0.91 -39.62
C GLN A 77 22.01 -0.33 -38.70
N TRP A 78 21.59 0.26 -37.60
CA TRP A 78 22.45 0.93 -36.61
C TRP A 78 22.15 0.40 -35.21
N GLN A 79 23.21 0.21 -34.43
CA GLN A 79 23.16 -0.04 -33.00
C GLN A 79 23.13 1.29 -32.24
N LEU A 80 22.31 1.36 -31.20
CA LEU A 80 22.22 2.51 -30.29
C LEU A 80 22.78 2.12 -28.92
N ASN A 81 23.50 3.02 -28.25
CA ASN A 81 24.02 2.83 -26.90
C ASN A 81 23.76 4.08 -26.06
N ALA A 82 22.87 3.93 -25.07
CA ALA A 82 22.46 5.02 -24.17
C ALA A 82 23.23 5.03 -22.83
N SER A 83 24.31 4.26 -22.68
CA SER A 83 25.04 4.13 -21.40
C SER A 83 25.58 5.45 -20.84
N ALA A 84 26.13 6.31 -21.68
CA ALA A 84 26.56 7.67 -21.32
C ALA A 84 25.47 8.75 -21.49
N ALA A 85 24.28 8.40 -21.98
CA ALA A 85 23.18 9.35 -22.18
C ALA A 85 22.54 9.77 -20.85
N VAL A 86 21.86 10.93 -20.87
CA VAL A 86 21.01 11.42 -19.77
C VAL A 86 19.68 11.86 -20.36
N THR A 87 18.59 11.23 -19.93
CA THR A 87 17.22 11.52 -20.38
C THR A 87 16.58 12.55 -19.47
N ALA A 88 16.28 13.73 -19.99
CA ALA A 88 15.48 14.73 -19.30
C ALA A 88 13.99 14.37 -19.37
N LEU A 89 13.26 14.65 -18.27
CA LEU A 89 11.83 14.35 -18.11
C LEU A 89 11.10 15.58 -17.54
N ASP A 90 10.07 16.06 -18.25
CA ASP A 90 9.28 17.24 -17.87
C ASP A 90 7.77 17.03 -18.09
N VAL A 91 6.92 17.67 -17.28
CA VAL A 91 5.46 17.64 -17.46
C VAL A 91 4.98 18.92 -18.12
N ARG A 92 4.40 18.79 -19.33
CA ARG A 92 3.82 19.91 -20.07
C ARG A 92 2.45 20.28 -19.50
N ASP A 93 2.12 21.57 -19.52
CA ASP A 93 0.80 22.03 -19.08
C ASP A 93 -0.25 21.69 -20.14
N THR A 94 -1.33 21.02 -19.74
CA THR A 94 -2.48 20.77 -20.60
C THR A 94 -3.11 22.11 -21.00
N ARG A 95 -3.22 22.38 -22.30
CA ARG A 95 -3.71 23.67 -22.81
C ARG A 95 -5.23 23.64 -22.93
N SER A 96 -5.91 24.77 -22.72
CA SER A 96 -7.39 24.84 -22.72
C SER A 96 -8.05 24.68 -24.10
N ASP A 97 -7.25 24.54 -25.17
CA ASP A 97 -7.67 24.23 -26.54
C ASP A 97 -7.36 22.78 -26.95
N GLU A 98 -6.97 21.91 -26.00
CA GLU A 98 -6.77 20.48 -26.25
C GLU A 98 -8.10 19.70 -26.21
N HIS A 99 -8.07 18.45 -26.69
CA HIS A 99 -9.28 17.62 -26.82
C HIS A 99 -9.94 17.37 -25.46
N GLU A 100 -11.28 17.21 -25.38
CA GLU A 100 -11.99 17.00 -24.09
C GLU A 100 -11.41 15.80 -23.29
N ALA A 101 -10.87 14.79 -24.00
CA ALA A 101 -10.18 13.67 -23.38
C ALA A 101 -9.01 14.08 -22.47
N MET A 102 -8.35 15.21 -22.75
CA MET A 102 -7.28 15.80 -21.94
C MET A 102 -7.75 16.50 -20.65
N HIS A 103 -9.06 16.68 -20.48
CA HIS A 103 -9.65 17.47 -19.40
C HIS A 103 -10.62 16.69 -18.50
N ARG A 104 -10.93 15.43 -18.85
CA ARG A 104 -11.88 14.57 -18.12
C ARG A 104 -11.16 13.66 -17.10
N LEU A 105 -11.83 13.41 -15.97
CA LEU A 105 -11.53 12.27 -15.09
C LEU A 105 -12.28 11.00 -15.55
N TYR A 106 -11.56 9.89 -15.59
CA TYR A 106 -12.04 8.57 -16.02
C TYR A 106 -12.14 7.61 -14.84
N PRO A 107 -13.04 6.62 -14.85
CA PRO A 107 -13.14 5.64 -13.78
C PRO A 107 -11.95 4.66 -13.77
N SER A 108 -11.43 4.27 -14.94
CA SER A 108 -10.39 3.23 -15.09
C SER A 108 -9.26 3.64 -16.03
N TYR A 109 -8.15 2.90 -16.00
CA TYR A 109 -7.02 3.15 -16.89
C TYR A 109 -7.35 2.79 -18.34
N ALA A 110 -8.06 1.69 -18.59
CA ALA A 110 -8.42 1.29 -19.95
C ALA A 110 -9.42 2.25 -20.61
N GLU A 111 -10.39 2.83 -19.87
CA GLU A 111 -11.29 3.85 -20.43
C GLU A 111 -10.52 5.12 -20.80
N ALA A 112 -9.60 5.57 -19.92
CA ALA A 112 -8.74 6.71 -20.19
C ALA A 112 -7.85 6.46 -21.41
N ALA A 113 -7.20 5.30 -21.49
CA ALA A 113 -6.35 4.91 -22.62
C ALA A 113 -7.13 4.91 -23.93
N THR A 114 -8.24 4.16 -23.99
CA THR A 114 -9.10 4.02 -25.17
C THR A 114 -9.60 5.39 -25.67
N ALA A 115 -9.94 6.30 -24.74
CA ALA A 115 -10.43 7.64 -25.09
C ALA A 115 -9.32 8.62 -25.55
N LEU A 116 -8.06 8.35 -25.21
CA LEU A 116 -6.90 9.13 -25.63
C LEU A 116 -6.33 8.61 -26.96
N GLU A 117 -6.17 7.30 -27.10
CA GLU A 117 -5.80 6.63 -28.35
C GLU A 117 -6.84 6.92 -29.44
N GLY A 118 -8.13 6.83 -29.11
CA GLY A 118 -9.23 7.24 -29.98
C GLY A 118 -9.29 8.74 -30.28
N ALA A 119 -8.54 9.57 -29.55
CA ALA A 119 -8.34 10.99 -29.82
C ALA A 119 -6.99 11.30 -30.52
N GLY A 120 -6.21 10.26 -30.86
CA GLY A 120 -4.94 10.40 -31.57
C GLY A 120 -3.73 10.72 -30.69
N TYR A 121 -3.80 10.46 -29.38
CA TYR A 121 -2.65 10.54 -28.48
C TYR A 121 -1.99 9.18 -28.30
N ASP A 122 -0.67 9.13 -28.40
CA ASP A 122 0.12 8.00 -27.89
C ASP A 122 0.00 7.94 -26.36
N VAL A 123 -0.25 6.74 -25.82
CA VAL A 123 -0.38 6.49 -24.37
C VAL A 123 0.68 5.50 -23.89
N LEU A 124 1.57 5.95 -23.00
CA LEU A 124 2.65 5.10 -22.48
C LEU A 124 2.31 4.51 -21.08
N PRO A 125 2.51 3.19 -20.85
CA PRO A 125 2.20 2.51 -19.59
C PRO A 125 2.88 3.10 -18.36
N SER A 126 2.14 3.20 -17.25
CA SER A 126 2.49 4.11 -16.16
C SER A 126 2.79 3.44 -14.84
N VAL A 127 3.78 3.88 -14.06
CA VAL A 127 3.91 3.45 -12.67
C VAL A 127 2.65 3.71 -11.78
N ASN A 128 1.65 4.51 -12.21
CA ASN A 128 0.31 4.49 -11.60
C ASN A 128 -0.46 3.23 -12.04
N LEU A 129 -0.51 3.00 -13.35
CA LEU A 129 -1.24 1.97 -14.09
C LEU A 129 -0.69 0.57 -13.78
N ILE A 130 0.63 0.39 -13.82
CA ILE A 130 1.37 -0.76 -13.29
C ILE A 130 1.04 -0.96 -11.81
N GLY A 131 1.00 0.13 -11.03
CA GLY A 131 0.50 0.12 -9.65
C GLY A 131 -0.97 -0.27 -9.52
N GLY A 132 -1.80 0.07 -10.52
CA GLY A 132 -3.21 -0.30 -10.64
C GLY A 132 -3.40 -1.79 -10.97
N LYS A 133 -2.54 -2.35 -11.82
CA LYS A 133 -2.49 -3.80 -12.08
C LYS A 133 -2.02 -4.55 -10.84
N ALA A 134 -0.92 -4.12 -10.21
CA ALA A 134 -0.46 -4.65 -8.93
C ALA A 134 -1.59 -4.63 -7.90
N LYS A 135 -2.21 -3.47 -7.67
CA LYS A 135 -3.38 -3.27 -6.80
C LYS A 135 -4.50 -4.31 -7.02
N GLN A 136 -4.91 -4.59 -8.26
CA GLN A 136 -5.96 -5.59 -8.51
C GLN A 136 -5.52 -7.03 -8.26
N PHE A 137 -4.24 -7.35 -8.49
CA PHE A 137 -3.66 -8.64 -8.15
C PHE A 137 -3.51 -8.79 -6.62
N ASP A 138 -2.91 -7.81 -5.96
CA ASP A 138 -2.65 -7.78 -4.52
C ASP A 138 -3.95 -7.92 -3.72
N ASP A 139 -5.03 -7.23 -4.12
CA ASP A 139 -6.38 -7.41 -3.54
C ASP A 139 -6.89 -8.85 -3.71
N GLY A 140 -6.68 -9.43 -4.89
CA GLY A 140 -7.08 -10.81 -5.19
C GLY A 140 -6.28 -11.85 -4.42
N LEU A 141 -5.01 -11.56 -4.15
CA LEU A 141 -4.10 -12.33 -3.32
C LEU A 141 -4.53 -12.25 -1.84
N TYR A 142 -4.79 -11.06 -1.30
CA TYR A 142 -5.31 -10.92 0.07
C TYR A 142 -6.66 -11.60 0.27
N ALA A 143 -7.62 -11.37 -0.63
CA ALA A 143 -8.93 -12.01 -0.58
C ALA A 143 -8.84 -13.55 -0.58
N ALA A 144 -7.84 -14.11 -1.27
CA ALA A 144 -7.60 -15.56 -1.29
C ALA A 144 -6.90 -16.07 -0.01
N LEU A 145 -5.87 -15.36 0.46
CA LEU A 145 -5.11 -15.73 1.66
C LEU A 145 -5.95 -15.60 2.94
N ASP A 146 -6.70 -14.50 3.10
CA ASP A 146 -7.58 -14.30 4.25
C ASP A 146 -8.74 -15.29 4.28
N ALA A 147 -9.30 -15.64 3.11
CA ALA A 147 -10.33 -16.69 3.04
C ALA A 147 -9.76 -18.05 3.47
N TYR A 148 -8.59 -18.45 2.94
CA TYR A 148 -7.89 -19.69 3.31
C TYR A 148 -7.54 -19.73 4.80
N MET A 149 -7.05 -18.61 5.36
CA MET A 149 -6.66 -18.53 6.78
C MET A 149 -7.85 -18.44 7.73
N ALA A 150 -8.97 -17.83 7.32
CA ALA A 150 -10.15 -17.73 8.17
C ALA A 150 -10.92 -19.06 8.25
N GLN A 151 -11.14 -19.72 7.11
CA GLN A 151 -11.94 -20.95 6.99
C GLN A 151 -11.57 -21.70 5.71
N ASN A 152 -10.92 -22.86 5.83
CA ASN A 152 -10.70 -23.76 4.69
C ASN A 152 -11.25 -25.17 4.97
N ALA A 153 -12.22 -25.59 4.15
CA ALA A 153 -13.13 -26.69 4.43
C ALA A 153 -12.58 -28.10 4.10
N GLU A 154 -11.26 -28.30 4.10
CA GLU A 154 -10.62 -29.61 3.85
C GLU A 154 -9.89 -30.14 5.10
N GLU A 155 -9.98 -31.46 5.35
CA GLU A 155 -9.34 -32.10 6.50
C GLU A 155 -7.81 -31.93 6.46
N GLY A 156 -7.26 -31.26 7.48
CA GLY A 156 -5.81 -31.10 7.70
C GLY A 156 -5.32 -29.65 7.70
N VAL A 157 -6.07 -28.72 7.11
CA VAL A 157 -5.69 -27.30 7.07
C VAL A 157 -5.77 -26.68 8.47
N ARG A 158 -4.86 -25.75 8.78
CA ARG A 158 -4.65 -25.16 10.12
C ARG A 158 -5.16 -23.72 10.19
N ASP A 159 -6.44 -23.53 9.87
CA ASP A 159 -7.09 -22.21 9.83
C ASP A 159 -7.39 -21.61 11.23
N ILE A 160 -7.97 -20.40 11.23
CA ILE A 160 -8.32 -19.67 12.45
C ILE A 160 -9.58 -20.24 13.11
N GLU A 161 -10.57 -20.69 12.33
CA GLU A 161 -11.79 -21.30 12.87
C GLU A 161 -11.48 -22.52 13.75
N LEU A 162 -10.64 -23.43 13.25
CA LEU A 162 -10.18 -24.62 13.97
C LEU A 162 -9.34 -24.25 15.20
N CYS A 163 -8.52 -23.19 15.12
CA CYS A 163 -7.78 -22.68 16.27
C CYS A 163 -8.73 -22.16 17.36
N VAL A 164 -9.73 -21.36 16.99
CA VAL A 164 -10.78 -20.84 17.87
C VAL A 164 -11.55 -21.99 18.53
N ARG A 165 -11.98 -23.00 17.75
CA ARG A 165 -12.65 -24.21 18.25
C ARG A 165 -11.79 -25.03 19.22
N ALA A 166 -10.51 -25.22 18.91
CA ALA A 166 -9.58 -25.95 19.77
C ALA A 166 -9.30 -25.25 21.12
N ILE A 167 -9.40 -23.91 21.17
CA ILE A 167 -9.33 -23.14 22.42
C ILE A 167 -10.67 -23.22 23.18
N LEU A 168 -11.82 -23.20 22.49
CA LEU A 168 -13.14 -23.29 23.12
C LEU A 168 -13.33 -24.59 23.93
N THR A 169 -12.73 -25.70 23.52
CA THR A 169 -12.76 -26.97 24.28
C THR A 169 -12.06 -26.90 25.65
N GLU A 170 -11.13 -25.95 25.82
CA GLU A 170 -10.38 -25.71 27.07
C GLU A 170 -11.06 -24.70 28.00
N LEU A 171 -12.21 -24.13 27.61
CA LEU A 171 -12.89 -23.06 28.32
C LEU A 171 -14.16 -23.54 29.04
N ASN A 172 -14.52 -22.86 30.13
CA ASN A 172 -15.80 -23.06 30.81
C ASN A 172 -16.94 -22.47 29.93
N PRO A 173 -17.93 -23.27 29.47
CA PRO A 173 -19.01 -22.78 28.60
C PRO A 173 -19.94 -21.72 29.23
N LYS A 174 -19.81 -21.45 30.53
CA LYS A 174 -20.52 -20.39 31.27
C LYS A 174 -19.63 -19.18 31.59
N GLY A 175 -18.39 -19.15 31.10
CA GLY A 175 -17.44 -18.05 31.33
C GLY A 175 -17.47 -17.01 30.22
N GLU A 176 -17.25 -15.75 30.57
CA GLU A 176 -17.16 -14.63 29.63
C GLU A 176 -16.14 -14.85 28.50
N ALA A 177 -14.98 -15.44 28.81
CA ALA A 177 -13.96 -15.79 27.81
C ALA A 177 -14.47 -16.77 26.74
N TYR A 178 -15.32 -17.74 27.12
CA TYR A 178 -16.00 -18.62 26.17
C TYR A 178 -17.02 -17.82 25.36
N ALA A 179 -17.84 -17.00 26.01
CA ALA A 179 -18.89 -16.24 25.35
C ALA A 179 -18.35 -15.22 24.32
N TRP A 180 -17.24 -14.56 24.62
CA TRP A 180 -16.53 -13.68 23.69
C TRP A 180 -15.92 -14.49 22.53
N LEU A 181 -15.16 -15.55 22.82
CA LEU A 181 -14.50 -16.32 21.76
C LEU A 181 -15.50 -17.03 20.83
N TYR A 182 -16.59 -17.55 21.37
CA TYR A 182 -17.66 -18.19 20.58
C TYR A 182 -18.47 -17.16 19.76
N ALA A 183 -18.49 -15.89 20.17
CA ALA A 183 -19.12 -14.82 19.39
C ALA A 183 -18.35 -14.49 18.10
N SER A 184 -17.04 -14.78 18.03
CA SER A 184 -16.30 -14.68 16.77
C SER A 184 -16.88 -15.61 15.69
N LEU A 185 -17.22 -16.85 16.05
CA LEU A 185 -17.82 -17.83 15.13
C LEU A 185 -19.23 -17.41 14.67
N GLU A 186 -20.02 -16.81 15.56
CA GLU A 186 -21.34 -16.23 15.20
C GLU A 186 -21.18 -15.03 14.25
N VAL A 187 -20.23 -14.13 14.53
CA VAL A 187 -19.92 -12.97 13.67
C VAL A 187 -19.44 -13.41 12.28
N GLY A 188 -18.57 -14.42 12.21
CA GLY A 188 -18.14 -15.05 10.95
C GLY A 188 -19.20 -15.92 10.28
N ARG A 189 -20.35 -16.16 10.94
CA ARG A 189 -21.41 -17.11 10.55
C ARG A 189 -20.90 -18.54 10.28
N MET A 190 -19.92 -18.97 11.09
CA MET A 190 -19.25 -20.26 11.04
C MET A 190 -19.95 -21.35 11.86
N LEU A 191 -21.00 -20.99 12.61
CA LEU A 191 -21.78 -21.94 13.41
C LEU A 191 -22.77 -22.74 12.55
N SER A 192 -22.85 -24.04 12.82
CA SER A 192 -23.91 -24.89 12.28
C SER A 192 -25.30 -24.50 12.83
N PRO A 193 -26.40 -24.88 12.15
CA PRO A 193 -27.76 -24.60 12.64
C PRO A 193 -28.03 -25.15 14.04
N ASP A 194 -27.40 -26.28 14.40
CA ASP A 194 -27.50 -26.90 15.71
C ASP A 194 -26.76 -26.09 16.79
N GLU A 195 -25.54 -25.63 16.52
CA GLU A 195 -24.77 -24.74 17.40
C GLU A 195 -25.47 -23.41 17.64
N HIS A 196 -25.99 -22.78 16.57
CA HIS A 196 -26.73 -21.52 16.66
C HIS A 196 -28.06 -21.69 17.43
N SER A 197 -28.72 -22.85 17.35
CA SER A 197 -29.93 -23.13 18.15
C SER A 197 -29.70 -23.20 19.67
N ARG A 198 -28.44 -23.40 20.11
CA ARG A 198 -28.03 -23.50 21.52
C ARG A 198 -27.22 -22.30 22.00
N LEU A 199 -27.16 -21.23 21.21
CA LEU A 199 -26.24 -20.12 21.42
C LEU A 199 -26.52 -19.39 22.75
N PRO A 200 -25.54 -19.29 23.68
CA PRO A 200 -25.72 -18.58 24.95
C PRO A 200 -26.03 -17.09 24.74
N GLU A 201 -26.93 -16.52 25.54
CA GLU A 201 -27.38 -15.11 25.39
C GLU A 201 -26.23 -14.09 25.36
N GLN A 202 -25.19 -14.30 26.16
CA GLN A 202 -24.00 -13.43 26.20
C GLN A 202 -23.24 -13.41 24.86
N VAL A 203 -23.27 -14.51 24.10
CA VAL A 203 -22.70 -14.61 22.74
C VAL A 203 -23.50 -13.72 21.79
N SER A 204 -24.85 -13.79 21.85
CA SER A 204 -25.72 -12.90 21.08
C SER A 204 -25.53 -11.43 21.43
N LEU A 205 -25.14 -11.11 22.68
CA LEU A 205 -24.86 -9.74 23.10
C LEU A 205 -23.53 -9.23 22.51
N PHE A 206 -22.45 -10.01 22.61
CA PHE A 206 -21.17 -9.65 22.01
C PHE A 206 -21.24 -9.54 20.49
N ALA A 207 -21.84 -10.53 19.80
CA ALA A 207 -21.94 -10.54 18.34
C ALA A 207 -22.78 -9.35 17.81
N ARG A 208 -23.96 -9.08 18.39
CA ARG A 208 -24.79 -7.93 18.00
C ARG A 208 -24.14 -6.59 18.36
N GLY A 209 -23.43 -6.50 19.48
CA GLY A 209 -22.70 -5.30 19.87
C GLY A 209 -21.61 -4.94 18.85
N PHE A 210 -20.84 -5.92 18.38
CA PHE A 210 -19.86 -5.71 17.32
C PHE A 210 -20.51 -5.39 15.97
N LEU A 211 -21.50 -6.19 15.53
CA LEU A 211 -22.15 -6.02 14.23
C LEU A 211 -22.95 -4.71 14.09
N ALA A 212 -23.31 -4.06 15.20
CA ALA A 212 -23.90 -2.72 15.21
C ALA A 212 -22.87 -1.58 15.20
N SER A 213 -21.56 -1.88 15.25
CA SER A 213 -20.49 -0.88 15.25
C SER A 213 -20.01 -0.56 13.82
N PRO A 214 -19.50 0.67 13.57
CA PRO A 214 -18.88 1.02 12.28
C PRO A 214 -17.65 0.17 11.92
N GLU A 215 -17.06 -0.57 12.87
CA GLU A 215 -15.90 -1.43 12.61
C GLU A 215 -16.27 -2.74 11.93
N ALA A 216 -17.53 -3.18 12.06
CA ALA A 216 -18.03 -4.40 11.41
C ALA A 216 -18.43 -4.19 9.94
N GLN A 217 -18.29 -2.98 9.40
CA GLN A 217 -18.63 -2.65 8.02
C GLN A 217 -17.48 -3.05 7.07
N PRO A 218 -17.68 -3.99 6.12
CA PRO A 218 -16.66 -4.38 5.16
C PRO A 218 -16.25 -3.23 4.24
N VAL A 219 -14.97 -3.20 3.85
CA VAL A 219 -14.35 -2.16 3.01
C VAL A 219 -13.36 -2.78 2.01
N GLY A 220 -12.93 -2.03 1.00
CA GLY A 220 -11.98 -2.52 -0.01
C GLY A 220 -12.49 -3.75 -0.76
N PHE A 221 -11.62 -4.74 -0.98
CA PHE A 221 -11.98 -6.01 -1.63
C PHE A 221 -12.94 -6.88 -0.80
N TYR A 222 -13.07 -6.67 0.51
CA TYR A 222 -14.00 -7.44 1.34
C TYR A 222 -15.48 -7.16 1.01
N THR A 223 -15.80 -6.13 0.20
CA THR A 223 -17.16 -5.90 -0.32
C THR A 223 -17.48 -6.68 -1.59
N TRP A 224 -16.55 -7.47 -2.15
CA TRP A 224 -16.77 -8.18 -3.42
C TRP A 224 -17.79 -9.32 -3.32
N ASN A 225 -17.90 -10.00 -2.18
CA ASN A 225 -18.91 -11.04 -1.95
C ASN A 225 -19.17 -11.27 -0.45
N GLU A 226 -20.25 -11.98 -0.13
CA GLU A 226 -20.62 -12.26 1.27
C GLU A 226 -19.57 -13.06 2.05
N ASN A 227 -18.76 -13.90 1.39
CA ASN A 227 -17.75 -14.68 2.10
C ASN A 227 -16.63 -13.77 2.62
N LEU A 228 -16.10 -12.90 1.76
CA LEU A 228 -15.08 -11.93 2.16
C LEU A 228 -15.62 -10.93 3.18
N ALA A 229 -16.90 -10.56 3.10
CA ALA A 229 -17.57 -9.74 4.13
C ALA A 229 -17.61 -10.44 5.51
N ARG A 230 -17.90 -11.75 5.56
CA ARG A 230 -17.85 -12.56 6.80
C ARG A 230 -16.42 -12.71 7.34
N VAL A 231 -15.47 -12.98 6.45
CA VAL A 231 -14.04 -13.10 6.77
C VAL A 231 -13.53 -11.81 7.40
N PHE A 232 -13.84 -10.64 6.80
CA PHE A 232 -13.54 -9.34 7.39
C PHE A 232 -14.14 -9.20 8.80
N GLN A 233 -15.43 -9.48 8.97
CA GLN A 233 -16.12 -9.36 10.25
C GLN A 233 -15.51 -10.28 11.33
N PHE A 234 -15.15 -11.52 10.97
CA PHE A 234 -14.49 -12.48 11.86
C PHE A 234 -13.09 -12.02 12.30
N LEU A 235 -12.22 -11.69 11.34
CA LEU A 235 -10.85 -11.22 11.62
C LEU A 235 -10.87 -9.90 12.41
N ARG A 236 -11.78 -8.98 12.06
CA ARG A 236 -11.93 -7.69 12.75
C ARG A 236 -12.50 -7.81 14.16
N TYR A 237 -13.35 -8.80 14.42
CA TYR A 237 -13.77 -9.15 15.78
C TYR A 237 -12.59 -9.67 16.62
N LEU A 238 -11.78 -10.57 16.07
CA LEU A 238 -10.59 -11.11 16.76
C LEU A 238 -9.48 -10.05 16.98
N GLN A 239 -9.52 -8.95 16.22
CA GLN A 239 -8.69 -7.77 16.44
C GLN A 239 -9.11 -6.90 17.64
N HIS A 240 -10.32 -7.07 18.21
CA HIS A 240 -10.75 -6.32 19.40
C HIS A 240 -9.80 -6.55 20.57
N GLY A 241 -9.27 -5.44 21.08
CA GLY A 241 -8.22 -5.42 22.09
C GLY A 241 -8.76 -5.24 23.50
N PHE A 242 -8.26 -6.05 24.42
CA PHE A 242 -8.54 -5.96 25.84
C PHE A 242 -7.52 -4.99 26.49
N PRO A 243 -7.97 -3.89 27.13
CA PRO A 243 -7.09 -2.90 27.76
C PRO A 243 -6.62 -3.28 29.17
N VAL A 244 -7.10 -4.41 29.69
CA VAL A 244 -6.74 -4.99 31.00
C VAL A 244 -6.42 -6.48 30.81
N ARG A 245 -5.61 -7.07 31.69
CA ARG A 245 -5.15 -8.46 31.56
C ARG A 245 -6.12 -9.45 32.22
N GLU A 246 -6.78 -8.99 33.26
CA GLU A 246 -7.76 -9.70 34.07
C GLU A 246 -8.99 -10.12 33.25
N GLY A 247 -9.67 -11.18 33.68
CA GLY A 247 -10.81 -11.72 32.94
C GLY A 247 -10.38 -12.47 31.67
N ALA A 248 -10.98 -12.13 30.53
CA ALA A 248 -10.89 -12.92 29.31
C ALA A 248 -9.46 -13.21 28.81
N PRO A 249 -8.51 -12.26 28.71
CA PRO A 249 -7.20 -12.51 28.11
C PRO A 249 -6.40 -13.58 28.85
N ASN A 250 -6.28 -13.46 30.19
CA ASN A 250 -5.62 -14.46 31.01
C ASN A 250 -6.31 -15.84 30.91
N VAL A 251 -7.64 -15.91 30.79
CA VAL A 251 -8.34 -17.20 30.65
C VAL A 251 -8.06 -17.84 29.27
N LEU A 252 -8.05 -17.05 28.19
CA LEU A 252 -7.71 -17.50 26.84
C LEU A 252 -6.24 -17.93 26.72
N ALA A 253 -5.31 -17.14 27.27
CA ALA A 253 -3.88 -17.47 27.28
C ALA A 253 -3.57 -18.73 28.12
N ASN A 254 -4.28 -18.93 29.24
CA ASN A 254 -4.18 -20.16 30.03
C ASN A 254 -4.78 -21.38 29.30
N ALA A 255 -5.81 -21.22 28.48
CA ALA A 255 -6.36 -22.28 27.62
C ALA A 255 -5.36 -22.66 26.51
N LEU A 256 -4.77 -21.68 25.83
CA LEU A 256 -3.67 -21.87 24.89
C LEU A 256 -2.46 -22.58 25.53
N ARG A 257 -2.09 -22.26 26.79
CA ARG A 257 -0.98 -22.96 27.46
C ARG A 257 -1.28 -24.45 27.72
N ARG A 258 -2.56 -24.84 27.87
CA ARG A 258 -2.97 -26.26 28.04
C ARG A 258 -3.04 -27.02 26.72
N ASN A 259 -3.58 -26.42 25.66
CA ASN A 259 -3.68 -27.05 24.35
C ASN A 259 -2.45 -26.69 23.48
N SER A 260 -1.42 -27.52 23.54
CA SER A 260 -0.16 -27.32 22.80
C SER A 260 -0.35 -27.29 21.27
N GLN A 261 -1.31 -28.05 20.73
CA GLN A 261 -1.61 -28.03 19.29
C GLN A 261 -2.24 -26.70 18.87
N ALA A 262 -3.22 -26.21 19.64
CA ALA A 262 -3.81 -24.89 19.41
C ALA A 262 -2.76 -23.77 19.56
N ARG A 263 -1.85 -23.87 20.53
CA ARG A 263 -0.75 -22.90 20.71
C ARG A 263 0.19 -22.86 19.51
N GLU A 264 0.55 -24.02 18.96
CA GLU A 264 1.44 -24.13 17.79
C GLU A 264 0.75 -23.62 16.51
N GLN A 265 -0.55 -23.86 16.35
CA GLN A 265 -1.38 -23.33 15.27
C GLN A 265 -1.54 -21.80 15.37
N TYR A 266 -1.85 -21.28 16.56
CA TYR A 266 -1.94 -19.86 16.85
C TYR A 266 -0.60 -19.13 16.62
N ALA A 267 0.54 -19.76 16.97
CA ALA A 267 1.86 -19.21 16.67
C ALA A 267 2.13 -19.11 15.16
N ARG A 268 1.81 -20.14 14.38
CA ARG A 268 1.93 -20.08 12.90
C ARG A 268 1.02 -19.04 12.27
N MET A 269 -0.20 -18.87 12.77
CA MET A 269 -1.12 -17.81 12.34
C MET A 269 -0.50 -16.42 12.58
N LEU A 270 0.07 -16.19 13.77
CA LEU A 270 0.73 -14.93 14.12
C LEU A 270 2.00 -14.70 13.28
N GLU A 271 2.81 -15.72 13.00
CA GLU A 271 3.96 -15.58 12.09
C GLU A 271 3.51 -15.27 10.65
N PHE A 272 2.48 -15.95 10.16
CA PHE A 272 1.94 -15.73 8.82
C PHE A 272 1.50 -14.28 8.62
N TYR A 273 0.65 -13.75 9.52
CA TYR A 273 0.24 -12.35 9.45
C TYR A 273 1.41 -11.39 9.76
N GLY A 274 2.29 -11.71 10.70
CA GLY A 274 3.48 -10.91 10.99
C GLY A 274 4.38 -10.69 9.76
N ARG A 275 4.55 -11.73 8.92
CA ARG A 275 5.29 -11.64 7.65
C ARG A 275 4.44 -11.12 6.48
N LEU A 276 3.13 -11.32 6.49
CA LEU A 276 2.25 -10.88 5.40
C LEU A 276 1.93 -9.37 5.51
N THR A 277 1.54 -8.89 6.69
CA THR A 277 1.10 -7.50 6.89
C THR A 277 2.12 -6.61 7.57
N ASN A 278 2.78 -7.08 8.63
CA ASN A 278 3.95 -6.52 9.36
C ASN A 278 3.92 -7.03 10.82
N PRO A 279 5.02 -6.93 11.59
CA PRO A 279 5.04 -7.17 13.04
C PRO A 279 3.92 -6.42 13.79
N PHE A 280 3.51 -6.92 14.96
CA PHE A 280 2.32 -6.42 15.65
C PHE A 280 2.55 -5.17 16.52
N ILE A 281 1.60 -4.24 16.50
CA ILE A 281 1.62 -3.00 17.30
C ILE A 281 1.32 -3.22 18.79
N GLY A 282 0.81 -4.39 19.16
CA GLY A 282 0.34 -4.74 20.51
C GLY A 282 0.44 -6.23 20.78
N LEU A 283 0.11 -6.63 22.01
CA LEU A 283 0.36 -7.97 22.53
C LEU A 283 -0.60 -9.02 21.94
N SER A 284 -0.09 -10.24 21.76
CA SER A 284 -0.88 -11.43 21.45
C SER A 284 -1.23 -12.21 22.73
N LEU A 285 -2.09 -13.23 22.59
CA LEU A 285 -2.32 -14.18 23.69
C LEU A 285 -1.09 -15.05 24.00
N LEU A 286 -0.08 -15.14 23.10
CA LEU A 286 1.17 -15.84 23.41
C LEU A 286 1.98 -15.05 24.44
N ASP A 287 2.10 -13.74 24.25
CA ASP A 287 2.96 -12.90 25.09
C ASP A 287 2.50 -12.89 26.55
N ILE A 288 1.19 -12.84 26.79
CA ILE A 288 0.63 -12.95 28.14
C ILE A 288 0.54 -14.40 28.67
N SER A 289 0.86 -15.41 27.84
CA SER A 289 0.92 -16.83 28.22
C SER A 289 2.29 -17.27 28.76
N GLU A 290 3.34 -16.48 28.57
CA GLU A 290 4.67 -16.76 29.16
C GLU A 290 4.62 -16.67 30.70
N GLU A 291 5.24 -17.64 31.37
CA GLU A 291 5.20 -17.74 32.84
C GLU A 291 6.07 -16.67 33.51
N ASP A 292 7.10 -16.17 32.82
CA ASP A 292 8.00 -15.12 33.28
C ASP A 292 7.29 -13.78 33.52
N TYR A 293 6.10 -13.57 32.93
CA TYR A 293 5.25 -12.40 33.21
C TYR A 293 4.13 -12.68 34.21
N ALA A 294 4.17 -13.75 35.01
CA ALA A 294 3.13 -14.04 35.99
C ALA A 294 3.00 -12.88 37.02
N GLY A 295 1.92 -12.10 36.92
CA GLY A 295 1.66 -10.93 37.77
C GLY A 295 1.97 -9.57 37.13
N SER A 296 2.63 -9.52 35.98
CA SER A 296 2.91 -8.25 35.27
C SER A 296 1.66 -7.62 34.63
N THR A 297 1.65 -6.29 34.55
CA THR A 297 0.67 -5.50 33.79
C THR A 297 0.93 -5.59 32.28
N LEU A 298 -0.07 -5.24 31.45
CA LEU A 298 0.11 -5.17 30.00
C LEU A 298 1.18 -4.14 29.58
N ALA A 299 1.36 -3.05 30.34
CA ALA A 299 2.36 -2.02 30.05
C ALA A 299 3.79 -2.52 30.29
N GLU A 300 4.02 -3.32 31.34
CA GLU A 300 5.32 -3.93 31.60
C GLU A 300 5.67 -4.98 30.52
N ILE A 301 4.70 -5.82 30.12
CA ILE A 301 4.91 -6.82 29.07
C ILE A 301 5.15 -6.13 27.72
N ALA A 302 4.36 -5.10 27.37
CA ALA A 302 4.54 -4.35 26.13
C ALA A 302 5.93 -3.72 26.03
N LYS A 303 6.46 -3.18 27.15
CA LYS A 303 7.81 -2.63 27.24
C LYS A 303 8.92 -3.69 27.12
N VAL A 304 8.70 -4.92 27.58
CA VAL A 304 9.68 -6.03 27.42
C VAL A 304 9.63 -6.63 26.01
N LYS A 305 8.45 -6.64 25.37
CA LYS A 305 8.21 -7.14 24.01
C LYS A 305 8.45 -6.09 22.91
N ASP A 306 8.78 -4.86 23.28
CA ASP A 306 8.96 -3.68 22.41
C ASP A 306 7.77 -3.39 21.48
N VAL A 307 6.54 -3.63 21.95
CA VAL A 307 5.30 -3.32 21.21
C VAL A 307 4.68 -2.01 21.69
N ARG A 308 4.22 -1.18 20.75
CA ARG A 308 3.84 0.21 21.01
C ARG A 308 2.55 0.39 21.82
N ARG A 309 1.68 -0.63 21.91
CA ARG A 309 0.40 -0.56 22.63
C ARG A 309 0.31 -1.63 23.72
N ALA A 310 0.04 -1.18 24.95
CA ALA A 310 -0.23 -1.99 26.14
C ALA A 310 -1.65 -2.61 26.12
N VAL A 311 -2.03 -3.22 25.01
CA VAL A 311 -3.34 -3.84 24.74
C VAL A 311 -3.08 -5.23 24.17
N VAL A 312 -3.90 -6.21 24.57
CA VAL A 312 -3.81 -7.59 24.07
C VAL A 312 -5.01 -7.93 23.20
N SER A 313 -4.81 -8.54 22.03
CA SER A 313 -5.87 -9.01 21.12
C SER A 313 -5.70 -10.50 20.80
N PHE A 314 -6.74 -11.17 20.26
CA PHE A 314 -6.56 -12.50 19.69
C PHE A 314 -5.73 -12.44 18.41
N LEU A 315 -6.05 -11.52 17.49
CA LEU A 315 -5.27 -11.22 16.30
C LEU A 315 -4.84 -9.74 16.39
N PRO A 316 -3.64 -9.40 16.87
CA PRO A 316 -3.25 -8.00 17.00
C PRO A 316 -3.17 -7.27 15.65
N TYR A 317 -3.30 -5.95 15.68
CA TYR A 317 -3.05 -5.12 14.49
C TYR A 317 -1.56 -5.13 14.15
N SER A 318 -1.23 -5.16 12.86
CA SER A 318 0.13 -4.89 12.40
C SER A 318 0.54 -3.43 12.61
N ASP A 319 1.84 -3.24 12.80
CA ASP A 319 2.53 -1.97 12.83
C ASP A 319 2.75 -1.43 11.40
N SER A 320 2.89 -0.12 11.28
CA SER A 320 3.44 0.48 10.08
C SER A 320 4.15 1.79 10.40
N LYS A 321 5.15 2.11 9.59
CA LYS A 321 6.09 3.22 9.82
C LYS A 321 5.39 4.57 9.92
N GLU A 322 4.30 4.76 9.18
CA GLU A 322 3.46 5.96 9.25
C GLU A 322 2.36 5.92 10.34
N VAL A 323 1.95 4.76 10.89
CA VAL A 323 1.25 4.75 12.19
C VAL A 323 2.20 5.22 13.29
N ALA A 324 3.42 4.67 13.32
CA ALA A 324 4.46 5.06 14.28
C ALA A 324 4.81 6.56 14.17
N LEU A 325 4.85 7.12 12.96
CA LEU A 325 5.00 8.56 12.77
C LEU A 325 3.83 9.34 13.38
N PHE A 326 2.58 9.03 13.00
CA PHE A 326 1.45 9.85 13.39
C PHE A 326 1.15 9.77 14.89
N GLU A 327 1.37 8.62 15.54
CA GLU A 327 1.30 8.52 17.01
C GLU A 327 2.42 9.34 17.70
N ARG A 328 3.62 9.38 17.13
CA ARG A 328 4.74 10.21 17.63
C ARG A 328 4.53 11.72 17.42
N LEU A 329 3.93 12.13 16.31
CA LEU A 329 3.64 13.54 16.02
C LEU A 329 2.38 14.04 16.74
N TYR A 330 1.39 13.17 16.93
CA TYR A 330 0.04 13.52 17.39
C TYR A 330 -0.42 12.65 18.57
N PRO A 331 0.33 12.58 19.69
CA PRO A 331 0.03 11.71 20.84
C PRO A 331 -1.27 12.08 21.58
N LEU A 332 -1.86 13.25 21.28
CA LEU A 332 -3.12 13.74 21.86
C LEU A 332 -4.29 13.72 20.85
N GLY A 333 -4.10 13.08 19.69
CA GLY A 333 -5.00 13.19 18.54
C GLY A 333 -4.53 14.21 17.50
N VAL A 334 -5.05 14.11 16.28
CA VAL A 334 -4.62 14.90 15.12
C VAL A 334 -5.29 16.28 15.14
N PRO A 335 -4.53 17.40 15.10
CA PRO A 335 -5.09 18.73 14.98
C PRO A 335 -5.88 18.91 13.67
N ALA A 336 -6.99 19.65 13.71
CA ALA A 336 -7.83 19.92 12.54
C ALA A 336 -7.04 20.52 11.34
N ASN A 337 -5.98 21.28 11.59
CA ASN A 337 -5.14 21.90 10.57
C ASN A 337 -3.86 21.11 10.21
N ALA A 338 -3.70 19.86 10.68
CA ALA A 338 -2.61 18.99 10.24
C ALA A 338 -2.81 18.52 8.79
N GLU A 339 -1.74 18.12 8.10
CA GLU A 339 -1.79 17.56 6.75
C GLU A 339 -1.02 16.23 6.73
N LEU A 340 -1.67 15.13 7.12
CA LEU A 340 -0.98 13.87 7.41
C LEU A 340 -0.10 13.35 6.26
N MET A 341 -0.51 13.58 5.01
CA MET A 341 0.28 13.20 3.83
C MET A 341 1.57 14.03 3.72
N ARG A 342 1.49 15.34 3.99
CA ARG A 342 2.61 16.29 3.99
C ARG A 342 3.58 16.02 5.14
N ASP A 343 3.06 15.67 6.31
CA ASP A 343 3.89 15.33 7.47
C ASP A 343 4.68 14.03 7.24
N LEU A 344 4.07 13.03 6.61
CA LEU A 344 4.73 11.80 6.17
C LEU A 344 5.81 12.08 5.11
N ILE A 345 5.46 12.85 4.07
CA ILE A 345 6.39 13.33 3.03
C ILE A 345 7.61 14.03 3.66
N LYS A 346 7.39 14.92 4.63
CA LYS A 346 8.46 15.65 5.32
C LYS A 346 9.30 14.72 6.19
N ALA A 347 8.69 13.81 6.94
CA ALA A 347 9.42 12.86 7.79
C ALA A 347 10.34 11.92 7.00
N ILE A 348 9.93 11.45 5.82
CA ILE A 348 10.78 10.59 4.96
C ILE A 348 11.90 11.42 4.32
N ARG A 349 11.60 12.64 3.84
CA ARG A 349 12.61 13.55 3.25
C ARG A 349 13.65 14.03 4.26
N ASP A 350 13.25 14.27 5.50
CA ASP A 350 14.13 14.62 6.62
C ASP A 350 14.95 13.42 7.14
N GLY A 351 14.77 12.21 6.60
CA GLY A 351 15.42 10.98 7.10
C GLY A 351 14.90 10.49 8.47
N LYS A 352 13.77 11.03 8.95
CA LYS A 352 13.13 10.68 10.24
C LYS A 352 12.31 9.37 10.17
N ILE A 353 12.22 8.80 8.98
CA ILE A 353 11.73 7.45 8.66
C ILE A 353 12.62 6.89 7.54
N ASP A 354 13.13 5.68 7.73
CA ASP A 354 13.68 4.87 6.65
C ASP A 354 12.60 3.89 6.14
N LEU A 355 12.32 3.92 4.83
CA LEU A 355 11.33 3.01 4.24
C LEU A 355 11.89 1.61 3.99
N SER A 356 13.22 1.44 3.96
CA SER A 356 13.90 0.14 3.75
C SER A 356 13.35 -0.98 4.64
N PRO A 357 13.05 -2.18 4.11
CA PRO A 357 12.62 -3.31 4.91
C PRO A 357 13.82 -3.94 5.65
N ASP A 358 13.57 -4.43 6.87
CA ASP A 358 14.55 -5.17 7.67
C ASP A 358 14.25 -6.68 7.72
N ALA A 359 14.80 -7.40 8.71
CA ALA A 359 14.63 -8.85 8.88
C ALA A 359 13.25 -9.25 9.45
N ASN A 360 12.54 -8.31 10.08
CA ASN A 360 11.23 -8.48 10.70
C ASN A 360 10.10 -7.89 9.83
N SER A 361 10.39 -6.93 8.95
CA SER A 361 9.46 -6.36 7.98
C SER A 361 8.63 -7.41 7.23
N GLY A 362 7.32 -7.18 7.16
CA GLY A 362 6.39 -7.95 6.33
C GLY A 362 6.31 -7.41 4.90
N TRP A 363 5.45 -8.01 4.06
CA TRP A 363 5.35 -7.62 2.63
C TRP A 363 4.99 -6.14 2.44
N TYR A 364 4.14 -5.57 3.29
CA TYR A 364 3.76 -4.16 3.22
C TYR A 364 4.96 -3.21 3.24
N ASP A 365 5.97 -3.47 4.06
CA ASP A 365 7.20 -2.67 4.09
C ASP A 365 8.00 -2.77 2.77
N TYR A 366 7.95 -3.90 2.07
CA TYR A 366 8.58 -4.04 0.74
C TYR A 366 7.81 -3.27 -0.34
N GLN A 367 6.46 -3.28 -0.30
CA GLN A 367 5.64 -2.41 -1.16
C GLN A 367 5.96 -0.94 -0.88
N LEU A 368 5.96 -0.54 0.39
CA LEU A 368 6.26 0.82 0.88
C LEU A 368 7.66 1.32 0.48
N HIS A 369 8.66 0.44 0.54
CA HIS A 369 10.02 0.73 0.11
C HIS A 369 10.13 0.96 -1.41
N ALA A 370 9.31 0.31 -2.26
CA ALA A 370 9.36 0.52 -3.70
C ALA A 370 9.06 1.98 -4.13
N LEU A 371 8.33 2.70 -3.29
CA LEU A 371 7.73 4.01 -3.55
C LEU A 371 8.66 5.17 -3.25
N GLU A 372 9.68 4.89 -2.43
CA GLU A 372 10.63 5.86 -1.95
C GLU A 372 11.26 6.65 -3.10
N THR A 373 11.59 5.98 -4.21
CA THR A 373 12.21 6.60 -5.39
C THR A 373 11.29 7.55 -6.15
N LEU A 374 10.00 7.60 -5.83
CA LEU A 374 9.06 8.60 -6.36
C LEU A 374 9.11 9.88 -5.49
N LEU A 375 9.27 9.73 -4.18
CA LEU A 375 9.44 10.85 -3.27
C LEU A 375 10.88 11.43 -3.27
N LEU A 376 11.86 10.55 -3.47
CA LEU A 376 13.31 10.75 -3.40
C LEU A 376 13.99 10.05 -4.61
N PRO A 377 13.75 10.48 -5.86
CA PRO A 377 14.40 9.91 -7.04
C PRO A 377 15.93 9.96 -6.97
N GLU A 378 16.50 10.89 -6.22
CA GLU A 378 17.94 10.98 -5.92
C GLU A 378 18.52 9.77 -5.14
N LYS A 379 17.67 8.96 -4.48
CA LYS A 379 18.06 7.67 -3.86
C LYS A 379 18.10 6.51 -4.85
N ALA A 380 17.56 6.69 -6.06
CA ALA A 380 17.48 5.64 -7.07
C ALA A 380 18.80 5.59 -7.88
N PRO A 381 19.43 4.42 -8.08
CA PRO A 381 20.62 4.30 -8.93
C PRO A 381 20.49 4.86 -10.35
N GLU A 382 19.28 4.90 -10.90
CA GLU A 382 18.95 5.56 -12.17
C GLU A 382 19.01 7.10 -12.13
N ASN A 383 19.24 7.73 -10.96
CA ASN A 383 19.40 9.18 -10.84
C ASN A 383 20.44 9.74 -11.83
N GLU A 384 21.57 9.05 -12.02
CA GLU A 384 22.63 9.45 -12.96
C GLU A 384 22.18 9.45 -14.44
N LYS A 385 21.09 8.76 -14.74
CA LYS A 385 20.55 8.56 -16.09
C LYS A 385 19.43 9.54 -16.42
N LEU A 386 18.87 10.22 -15.43
CA LEU A 386 17.67 11.03 -15.56
C LEU A 386 17.92 12.48 -15.13
N LEU A 387 17.34 13.44 -15.85
CA LEU A 387 17.37 14.87 -15.50
C LEU A 387 15.93 15.36 -15.26
N LEU A 388 15.53 15.43 -14.00
CA LEU A 388 14.12 15.61 -13.62
C LEU A 388 13.78 17.09 -13.37
N THR A 389 12.79 17.64 -14.07
CA THR A 389 12.30 19.00 -13.77
C THR A 389 11.51 19.04 -12.46
N LYS A 390 11.36 20.24 -11.88
CA LYS A 390 10.48 20.50 -10.74
C LYS A 390 9.04 20.06 -11.03
N LYS A 391 8.55 20.21 -12.26
CA LYS A 391 7.20 19.76 -12.65
C LYS A 391 7.10 18.23 -12.68
N TYR A 392 8.07 17.54 -13.28
CA TYR A 392 8.06 16.08 -13.27
C TYR A 392 8.28 15.52 -11.86
N LYS A 393 9.16 16.11 -11.03
CA LYS A 393 9.28 15.76 -9.59
C LYS A 393 8.02 16.07 -8.78
N GLN A 394 7.31 17.17 -9.08
CA GLN A 394 6.00 17.43 -8.48
C GLN A 394 4.99 16.38 -8.94
N ARG A 395 5.05 15.94 -10.19
CA ARG A 395 4.30 14.77 -10.59
C ARG A 395 4.80 13.55 -9.83
N LEU A 396 6.09 13.28 -9.61
CA LEU A 396 6.55 12.18 -8.75
C LEU A 396 6.13 12.33 -7.25
N LEU A 397 5.66 13.51 -6.83
CA LEU A 397 5.08 13.76 -5.50
C LEU A 397 3.55 13.56 -5.44
N GLU A 398 2.80 14.05 -6.43
CA GLU A 398 1.39 13.61 -6.61
C GLU A 398 1.35 12.13 -6.99
N ALA A 399 2.45 11.66 -7.60
CA ALA A 399 2.66 10.30 -8.00
C ALA A 399 2.57 9.49 -6.79
N PHE A 400 3.37 9.74 -5.72
CA PHE A 400 3.37 9.09 -4.39
C PHE A 400 1.94 8.69 -3.88
N LYS A 401 0.84 9.07 -4.56
CA LYS A 401 -0.61 8.74 -4.55
C LYS A 401 -1.30 7.81 -5.70
N SER A 402 -0.63 6.93 -6.50
CA SER A 402 -1.06 5.46 -6.89
C SER A 402 -0.34 3.97 -6.60
N MET A 403 0.93 3.68 -6.09
CA MET A 403 1.61 2.91 -4.92
C MET A 403 2.14 3.46 -3.39
N ILE A 404 2.07 4.74 -2.74
CA ILE A 404 1.70 5.29 -1.30
C ILE A 404 0.29 6.01 -0.82
N THR A 405 -0.82 6.30 -1.54
CA THR A 405 -2.29 6.39 -1.14
C THR A 405 -3.25 5.12 -1.24
N LYS A 406 -3.73 4.58 -2.40
CA LYS A 406 -4.63 3.35 -2.57
C LYS A 406 -4.20 1.94 -2.05
N THR A 407 -2.95 1.58 -1.70
CA THR A 407 -2.64 0.27 -1.07
C THR A 407 -3.28 0.28 0.33
N ARG A 408 -3.77 1.44 0.82
CA ARG A 408 -4.79 1.48 1.87
C ARG A 408 -6.02 0.64 1.55
N GLU A 409 -6.46 0.62 0.32
CA GLU A 409 -7.57 -0.22 -0.07
C GLU A 409 -7.19 -1.72 -0.11
N THR A 410 -5.90 -2.07 -0.07
CA THR A 410 -5.34 -3.43 -0.01
C THR A 410 -4.92 -3.85 1.42
N HIS A 411 -4.57 -2.89 2.28
CA HIS A 411 -3.86 -3.10 3.58
C HIS A 411 -4.28 -2.13 4.70
N ILE A 412 -5.12 -1.14 4.39
CA ILE A 412 -5.35 0.13 5.12
C ILE A 412 -4.07 0.88 5.54
N ARG A 413 -2.94 0.71 4.80
CA ARG A 413 -1.89 1.70 4.29
C ARG A 413 -1.30 1.14 2.94
N GLN A 414 -0.84 1.73 1.80
CA GLN A 414 -0.89 3.03 1.06
C GLN A 414 -0.33 2.96 -0.47
N SER A 415 -0.89 3.60 -1.60
CA SER A 415 -0.56 3.71 -3.15
C SER A 415 -0.22 5.14 -4.02
N ALA A 416 0.86 5.88 -4.71
CA ALA A 416 2.03 6.05 -5.89
C ALA A 416 2.05 6.04 -7.63
N GLY A 417 2.62 6.98 -8.54
CA GLY A 417 2.99 7.03 -10.09
C GLY A 417 2.80 8.30 -11.11
N ALA A 418 3.25 8.62 -12.42
CA ALA A 418 4.07 8.09 -13.61
C ALA A 418 4.07 8.68 -15.18
N VAL A 419 5.13 8.53 -16.10
CA VAL A 419 5.38 8.38 -17.67
C VAL A 419 5.65 9.47 -18.80
N GLY A 420 5.96 9.09 -20.11
CA GLY A 420 5.72 9.77 -21.47
C GLY A 420 6.36 9.18 -22.82
N SER A 421 5.81 9.41 -24.07
CA SER A 421 6.16 8.74 -25.41
C SER A 421 5.73 9.31 -26.85
N ALA A 422 6.69 9.53 -27.79
CA ALA A 422 6.65 9.55 -29.31
C ALA A 422 6.58 10.94 -30.06
N ALA A 423 6.77 11.14 -31.40
CA ALA A 423 7.34 10.42 -32.60
C ALA A 423 7.55 11.36 -33.86
N GLU A 424 8.31 11.05 -34.96
CA GLU A 424 9.61 10.36 -35.17
C GLU A 424 10.30 10.51 -36.58
N PRO A 425 9.73 10.12 -37.77
CA PRO A 425 10.57 9.70 -38.94
C PRO A 425 10.17 10.17 -40.39
N PRO A 426 11.00 9.98 -41.45
CA PRO A 426 12.47 9.79 -41.52
C PRO A 426 13.21 10.99 -42.17
N GLN A 427 14.55 10.94 -42.25
CA GLN A 427 15.40 11.96 -41.57
C GLN A 427 15.24 11.86 -40.04
N ALA A 428 15.06 10.62 -39.54
CA ALA A 428 14.49 10.37 -38.22
C ALA A 428 15.37 10.93 -37.10
N ALA A 429 14.82 11.85 -36.33
CA ALA A 429 15.48 12.37 -35.15
C ALA A 429 15.32 11.39 -33.98
N ILE A 430 16.44 11.05 -33.35
CA ILE A 430 16.53 10.03 -32.31
C ILE A 430 16.05 10.63 -30.98
N LYS A 431 14.75 10.51 -30.75
CA LYS A 431 14.07 10.75 -29.47
C LYS A 431 14.41 9.63 -28.44
N PRO A 432 14.26 9.84 -27.11
CA PRO A 432 14.34 8.76 -26.12
C PRO A 432 13.36 7.62 -26.41
N ARG A 433 13.73 6.35 -26.23
CA ARG A 433 12.91 5.21 -26.70
C ARG A 433 12.19 4.52 -25.55
N LEU A 434 11.36 5.26 -24.82
CA LEU A 434 10.62 4.73 -23.67
C LEU A 434 9.47 3.80 -24.13
N ARG A 435 9.45 2.54 -23.68
CA ARG A 435 8.32 1.59 -23.76
C ARG A 435 7.47 1.62 -22.49
N ILE A 436 8.05 2.13 -21.41
CA ILE A 436 7.47 2.38 -20.10
C ILE A 436 8.20 3.57 -19.48
N GLU A 437 7.67 4.14 -18.40
CA GLU A 437 8.40 5.13 -17.60
C GLU A 437 9.76 4.58 -17.12
N PRO A 438 10.81 5.41 -17.08
CA PRO A 438 12.03 5.08 -16.36
C PRO A 438 11.84 5.22 -14.84
N ASN A 439 11.18 4.23 -14.24
CA ASN A 439 11.17 3.98 -12.79
C ASN A 439 11.74 2.56 -12.47
N PRO A 440 12.91 2.17 -13.00
CA PRO A 440 13.41 0.80 -12.89
C PRO A 440 13.56 0.31 -11.45
N THR A 441 14.07 1.13 -10.52
CA THR A 441 14.23 0.70 -9.12
C THR A 441 12.89 0.44 -8.42
N TYR A 442 11.82 1.15 -8.77
CA TYR A 442 10.47 0.79 -8.30
C TYR A 442 10.06 -0.61 -8.82
N TYR A 443 10.21 -0.87 -10.14
CA TYR A 443 9.78 -2.16 -10.71
C TYR A 443 10.54 -3.33 -10.08
N LEU A 444 11.85 -3.16 -9.86
CA LEU A 444 12.70 -4.12 -9.18
C LEU A 444 12.32 -4.32 -7.70
N ARG A 445 12.00 -3.24 -6.96
CA ARG A 445 11.58 -3.33 -5.56
C ARG A 445 10.24 -4.07 -5.42
N ILE A 446 9.28 -3.85 -6.33
CA ILE A 446 8.02 -4.63 -6.37
C ILE A 446 8.27 -6.09 -6.79
N ALA A 447 9.12 -6.37 -7.80
CA ALA A 447 9.46 -7.73 -8.20
C ALA A 447 10.04 -8.56 -7.04
N ARG A 448 10.94 -7.94 -6.26
CA ARG A 448 11.49 -8.49 -5.01
C ARG A 448 10.42 -8.68 -3.93
N SER A 449 9.41 -7.81 -3.86
CA SER A 449 8.25 -7.98 -2.96
C SER A 449 7.42 -9.23 -3.30
N TYR A 450 7.16 -9.50 -4.59
CA TYR A 450 6.48 -10.72 -5.01
C TYR A 450 7.33 -11.97 -4.78
N ALA A 451 8.66 -11.89 -4.96
CA ALA A 451 9.58 -12.97 -4.59
C ALA A 451 9.59 -13.27 -3.07
N PHE A 452 9.37 -12.27 -2.22
CA PHE A 452 9.17 -12.46 -0.78
C PHE A 452 7.86 -13.19 -0.49
N VAL A 453 6.72 -12.73 -1.04
CA VAL A 453 5.42 -13.38 -0.79
C VAL A 453 5.37 -14.80 -1.36
N GLN A 454 5.99 -15.05 -2.52
CA GLN A 454 6.02 -16.38 -3.12
C GLN A 454 6.70 -17.39 -2.18
N ARG A 455 7.82 -17.02 -1.56
CA ARG A 455 8.50 -17.83 -0.55
C ARG A 455 7.68 -17.97 0.73
N LEU A 456 7.01 -16.91 1.19
CA LEU A 456 6.10 -16.96 2.34
C LEU A 456 4.96 -17.97 2.13
N VAL A 457 4.26 -17.87 0.99
CA VAL A 457 3.17 -18.76 0.60
C VAL A 457 3.67 -20.20 0.45
N GLN A 458 4.78 -20.43 -0.28
CA GLN A 458 5.36 -21.76 -0.44
C GLN A 458 5.86 -22.41 0.87
N THR A 459 6.15 -21.62 1.91
CA THR A 459 6.62 -22.10 3.21
C THR A 459 5.46 -22.36 4.18
N MET A 460 4.43 -21.51 4.16
CA MET A 460 3.37 -21.49 5.20
C MET A 460 2.06 -22.14 4.75
N ILE A 461 1.82 -22.32 3.45
CA ILE A 461 0.57 -22.86 2.91
C ILE A 461 0.80 -24.25 2.33
N GLU A 462 0.06 -25.21 2.86
CA GLU A 462 0.03 -26.57 2.33
C GLU A 462 -0.81 -26.56 1.03
N GLN A 463 -0.14 -26.75 -0.11
CA GLN A 463 -0.70 -26.80 -1.48
C GLN A 463 -1.28 -25.47 -2.00
N PRO A 464 -0.45 -24.42 -2.21
CA PRO A 464 -0.92 -23.10 -2.64
C PRO A 464 -1.57 -23.08 -4.04
N ASP A 465 -1.28 -24.06 -4.89
CA ASP A 465 -1.87 -24.17 -6.23
C ASP A 465 -3.32 -24.67 -6.23
N ARG A 466 -3.87 -25.08 -5.07
CA ARG A 466 -5.33 -25.26 -4.88
C ARG A 466 -6.05 -23.93 -4.69
N ILE A 467 -5.34 -22.87 -4.32
CA ILE A 467 -5.91 -21.55 -4.09
C ILE A 467 -5.94 -20.78 -5.42
N THR A 468 -7.02 -20.05 -5.68
CA THR A 468 -7.10 -19.06 -6.76
C THR A 468 -7.23 -17.67 -6.16
N GLY A 469 -6.60 -16.66 -6.77
CA GLY A 469 -6.86 -15.27 -6.43
C GLY A 469 -8.35 -14.92 -6.61
N TRP A 470 -8.85 -13.91 -5.91
CA TRP A 470 -10.23 -13.43 -6.08
C TRP A 470 -10.33 -12.11 -6.85
N THR A 471 -11.55 -11.78 -7.25
CA THR A 471 -11.89 -10.52 -7.90
C THR A 471 -13.34 -10.13 -7.58
N GLY A 472 -13.74 -8.89 -7.86
CA GLY A 472 -15.15 -8.45 -7.78
C GLY A 472 -16.13 -9.25 -8.65
N ASP A 473 -15.64 -9.85 -9.74
CA ASP A 473 -16.44 -10.65 -10.69
C ASP A 473 -16.40 -12.15 -10.38
N GLY A 474 -15.77 -12.56 -9.26
CA GLY A 474 -15.53 -13.95 -8.89
C GLY A 474 -14.03 -14.35 -8.93
N PRO A 475 -13.71 -15.65 -8.80
CA PRO A 475 -12.33 -16.13 -8.71
C PRO A 475 -11.54 -15.95 -10.02
N ARG A 476 -10.23 -15.78 -9.88
CA ARG A 476 -9.27 -15.67 -10.98
C ARG A 476 -9.06 -17.03 -11.66
N LYS A 477 -8.72 -16.99 -12.95
CA LYS A 477 -8.56 -18.19 -13.79
C LYS A 477 -7.26 -18.97 -13.57
N ARG A 478 -6.26 -18.36 -12.93
CA ARG A 478 -4.95 -18.97 -12.64
C ARG A 478 -4.87 -19.39 -11.16
N PRO A 479 -4.19 -20.50 -10.84
CA PRO A 479 -3.73 -20.80 -9.49
C PRO A 479 -2.90 -19.65 -8.91
N LEU A 480 -2.97 -19.47 -7.60
CA LEU A 480 -2.34 -18.36 -6.90
C LEU A 480 -0.80 -18.38 -7.03
N GLY A 481 -0.20 -19.58 -7.00
CA GLY A 481 1.24 -19.77 -7.22
C GLY A 481 1.70 -19.38 -8.64
N GLU A 482 0.92 -19.77 -9.67
CA GLU A 482 1.18 -19.39 -11.05
C GLU A 482 1.04 -17.88 -11.28
N GLU A 483 -0.02 -17.26 -10.74
CA GLU A 483 -0.28 -15.84 -10.95
C GLU A 483 0.73 -14.95 -10.21
N LEU A 484 1.10 -15.32 -8.98
CA LEU A 484 2.16 -14.65 -8.22
C LEU A 484 3.52 -14.77 -8.91
N ASN A 485 3.83 -15.93 -9.51
CA ASN A 485 5.04 -16.09 -10.33
C ASN A 485 4.97 -15.24 -11.61
N TYR A 486 3.82 -15.18 -12.29
CA TYR A 486 3.62 -14.32 -13.45
C TYR A 486 3.81 -12.83 -13.11
N MET A 487 3.27 -12.36 -11.98
CA MET A 487 3.44 -10.98 -11.52
C MET A 487 4.90 -10.69 -11.12
N ARG A 488 5.59 -11.64 -10.47
CA ARG A 488 7.03 -11.57 -10.21
C ARG A 488 7.82 -11.40 -11.52
N MET A 489 7.57 -12.24 -12.53
CA MET A 489 8.24 -12.15 -13.84
C MET A 489 7.91 -10.85 -14.57
N LEU A 490 6.64 -10.44 -14.61
CA LEU A 490 6.21 -9.21 -15.26
C LEU A 490 6.98 -8.00 -14.72
N PHE A 491 7.11 -7.87 -13.39
CA PHE A 491 7.81 -6.73 -12.79
C PHE A 491 9.33 -6.77 -13.00
N TYR A 492 9.98 -7.95 -13.00
CA TYR A 492 11.39 -8.04 -13.43
C TYR A 492 11.55 -7.72 -14.93
N GLY A 493 10.57 -8.07 -15.77
CA GLY A 493 10.61 -7.77 -17.20
C GLY A 493 10.45 -6.27 -17.48
N LEU A 494 9.51 -5.61 -16.81
CA LEU A 494 9.35 -4.16 -16.82
C LEU A 494 10.61 -3.46 -16.29
N TYR A 495 11.26 -4.01 -15.26
CA TYR A 495 12.56 -3.53 -14.79
C TYR A 495 13.63 -3.58 -15.90
N PHE A 496 13.87 -4.74 -16.51
CA PHE A 496 14.89 -4.88 -17.57
C PHE A 496 14.60 -3.98 -18.79
N ILE A 497 13.34 -3.89 -19.21
CA ILE A 497 12.87 -2.99 -20.29
C ILE A 497 13.14 -1.52 -19.95
N SER A 498 12.78 -1.10 -18.72
CA SER A 498 12.99 0.25 -18.22
C SER A 498 14.48 0.61 -18.07
N CYS A 499 15.34 -0.39 -17.74
CA CYS A 499 16.80 -0.23 -17.75
C CYS A 499 17.33 0.02 -19.17
N GLU A 500 16.94 -0.83 -20.13
CA GLU A 500 17.35 -0.73 -21.54
C GLU A 500 16.92 0.61 -22.17
N ASP A 501 15.69 1.06 -21.89
CA ASP A 501 15.12 2.31 -22.43
C ASP A 501 15.91 3.57 -22.09
N ILE A 502 16.74 3.55 -21.04
CA ILE A 502 17.62 4.65 -20.63
C ILE A 502 19.12 4.29 -20.67
N GLY A 503 19.47 3.08 -21.10
CA GLY A 503 20.86 2.58 -21.08
C GLY A 503 21.43 2.41 -19.67
N PHE A 504 20.61 2.06 -18.69
CA PHE A 504 21.04 1.74 -17.33
C PHE A 504 21.46 0.27 -17.22
N ALA A 505 22.50 -0.04 -16.44
CA ALA A 505 22.93 -1.40 -16.18
C ALA A 505 22.05 -2.04 -15.10
N PRO A 506 21.46 -3.24 -15.31
CA PRO A 506 20.73 -3.93 -14.25
C PRO A 506 21.58 -4.21 -13.01
N GLN A 507 21.00 -3.97 -11.83
CA GLN A 507 21.60 -4.09 -10.49
C GLN A 507 20.82 -5.12 -9.65
N LEU A 508 20.98 -6.38 -10.03
CA LEU A 508 20.47 -7.52 -9.28
C LEU A 508 21.37 -7.84 -8.07
N LYS A 509 20.82 -8.56 -7.08
CA LYS A 509 21.61 -9.13 -5.97
C LYS A 509 22.35 -10.39 -6.42
N ASP A 510 23.42 -10.75 -5.71
CA ASP A 510 24.12 -12.01 -5.92
C ASP A 510 23.14 -13.20 -5.85
N GLY A 511 23.16 -14.05 -6.88
CA GLY A 511 22.27 -15.20 -7.01
C GLY A 511 20.84 -14.89 -7.46
N GLU A 512 20.38 -13.64 -7.45
CA GLU A 512 19.02 -13.25 -7.87
C GLU A 512 18.80 -13.50 -9.37
N LEU A 513 19.87 -13.37 -10.18
CA LEU A 513 19.86 -13.75 -11.59
C LEU A 513 19.70 -15.27 -11.80
N ASN A 514 20.07 -16.11 -10.84
CA ASN A 514 19.90 -17.57 -10.96
C ASN A 514 18.44 -18.01 -10.74
N GLU A 515 17.57 -17.13 -10.23
CA GLU A 515 16.12 -17.35 -10.14
C GLU A 515 15.36 -16.86 -11.40
N LEU A 516 16.07 -16.34 -12.41
CA LEU A 516 15.50 -15.59 -13.55
C LEU A 516 16.10 -16.03 -14.90
N GLU A 517 15.28 -15.98 -15.94
CA GLU A 517 15.69 -16.17 -17.34
C GLU A 517 15.43 -14.85 -18.07
N PRO A 518 16.40 -13.90 -18.15
CA PRO A 518 16.13 -12.50 -18.48
C PRO A 518 15.37 -12.29 -19.79
N GLU A 519 15.70 -13.06 -20.83
CA GLU A 519 15.03 -13.00 -22.13
C GLU A 519 13.55 -13.41 -22.06
N TYR A 520 13.24 -14.47 -21.31
CA TYR A 520 11.87 -14.94 -21.06
C TYR A 520 11.10 -13.94 -20.18
N THR A 521 11.75 -13.40 -19.16
CA THR A 521 11.22 -12.39 -18.23
C THR A 521 10.92 -11.07 -18.96
N GLN A 522 11.83 -10.59 -19.83
CA GLN A 522 11.59 -9.48 -20.76
C GLN A 522 10.50 -9.80 -21.78
N GLY A 523 10.42 -11.06 -22.25
CA GLY A 523 9.37 -11.55 -23.14
C GLY A 523 7.97 -11.34 -22.55
N ILE A 524 7.73 -11.83 -21.33
CA ILE A 524 6.45 -11.66 -20.61
C ILE A 524 6.03 -10.18 -20.55
N ALA A 525 6.96 -9.29 -20.18
CA ALA A 525 6.67 -7.87 -20.10
C ALA A 525 6.48 -7.22 -21.48
N SER A 526 7.24 -7.67 -22.50
CA SER A 526 7.12 -7.18 -23.88
C SER A 526 5.87 -7.67 -24.60
N GLU A 527 5.29 -8.79 -24.19
CA GLU A 527 3.96 -9.23 -24.63
C GLU A 527 2.87 -8.42 -23.93
N TRP A 528 2.96 -8.26 -22.61
CA TRP A 528 2.01 -7.48 -21.83
C TRP A 528 1.95 -6.01 -22.28
N LEU A 529 3.09 -5.37 -22.54
CA LEU A 529 3.16 -3.97 -23.01
C LEU A 529 2.55 -3.75 -24.41
N LYS A 530 2.20 -4.80 -25.18
CA LYS A 530 1.51 -4.68 -26.48
C LYS A 530 -0.01 -4.66 -26.36
N ASP A 531 -0.57 -5.16 -25.26
CA ASP A 531 -2.02 -5.44 -25.11
C ASP A 531 -2.59 -4.99 -23.77
N TRP A 532 -1.84 -4.20 -22.99
CA TRP A 532 -2.20 -3.76 -21.63
C TRP A 532 -3.56 -3.04 -21.55
N VAL A 533 -4.00 -2.37 -22.62
CA VAL A 533 -5.31 -1.72 -22.71
C VAL A 533 -6.45 -2.72 -22.52
N ASN A 534 -6.28 -3.95 -22.98
CA ASN A 534 -7.25 -5.04 -22.85
C ASN A 534 -7.09 -5.85 -21.54
N ASP A 535 -6.19 -5.45 -20.65
CA ASP A 535 -5.99 -6.14 -19.37
C ASP A 535 -7.20 -5.93 -18.44
N PRO A 536 -7.87 -7.02 -17.98
CA PRO A 536 -9.07 -6.91 -17.14
C PRO A 536 -8.79 -6.29 -15.76
N ASP A 537 -7.53 -6.23 -15.31
CA ASP A 537 -7.16 -5.47 -14.10
C ASP A 537 -7.23 -3.95 -14.35
N LEU A 538 -6.90 -3.49 -15.57
CA LEU A 538 -6.84 -2.07 -15.92
C LEU A 538 -8.17 -1.49 -16.42
N ALA A 539 -9.10 -2.36 -16.83
CA ALA A 539 -10.49 -2.00 -17.11
C ALA A 539 -11.28 -1.54 -15.87
N ARG A 540 -10.77 -1.77 -14.66
CA ARG A 540 -11.51 -1.59 -13.41
C ARG A 540 -11.54 -0.16 -12.91
N ASP A 541 -12.72 0.22 -12.42
CA ASP A 541 -12.95 1.50 -11.76
C ASP A 541 -12.09 1.61 -10.49
N THR A 542 -11.05 2.45 -10.57
CA THR A 542 -10.05 2.64 -9.53
C THR A 542 -10.43 3.70 -8.49
N ARG A 543 -11.65 4.22 -8.54
CA ARG A 543 -12.12 5.27 -7.62
C ARG A 543 -12.32 4.66 -6.23
N VAL A 544 -11.80 5.33 -5.20
CA VAL A 544 -11.82 4.85 -3.82
C VAL A 544 -11.66 6.02 -2.85
N ALA A 545 -12.35 5.97 -1.71
CA ALA A 545 -12.08 6.77 -0.54
C ALA A 545 -11.66 5.85 0.60
N VAL A 546 -10.66 6.26 1.40
CA VAL A 546 -10.25 5.53 2.59
C VAL A 546 -10.24 6.48 3.78
N PRO A 547 -10.91 6.16 4.91
CA PRO A 547 -10.77 6.94 6.13
C PRO A 547 -9.35 6.85 6.69
N ILE A 548 -8.80 7.99 7.11
CA ILE A 548 -7.42 8.11 7.60
C ILE A 548 -7.33 8.55 9.05
N TYR A 549 -8.35 9.28 9.50
CA TYR A 549 -8.55 9.78 10.85
C TYR A 549 -10.05 9.96 11.09
N ARG A 550 -10.50 9.78 12.33
CA ARG A 550 -11.87 10.04 12.78
C ARG A 550 -11.82 10.67 14.15
N LEU A 551 -12.53 11.78 14.32
CA LEU A 551 -12.83 12.41 15.60
C LEU A 551 -14.31 12.13 15.90
N PRO A 552 -14.64 11.22 16.83
CA PRO A 552 -16.00 10.70 17.00
C PRO A 552 -17.06 11.79 17.19
N GLY A 553 -18.15 11.71 16.42
CA GLY A 553 -19.22 12.71 16.42
C GLY A 553 -18.90 14.05 15.74
N GLU A 554 -17.64 14.37 15.44
CA GLU A 554 -17.24 15.64 14.81
C GLU A 554 -16.97 15.49 13.30
N TYR A 555 -15.98 14.67 12.90
CA TYR A 555 -15.64 14.46 11.49
C TYR A 555 -14.84 13.16 11.25
N THR A 556 -14.94 12.66 10.03
CA THR A 556 -14.09 11.60 9.47
C THR A 556 -13.33 12.17 8.27
N ARG A 557 -12.01 12.04 8.26
CA ARG A 557 -11.12 12.52 7.18
C ARG A 557 -10.77 11.36 6.25
N PHE A 558 -10.79 11.61 4.94
CA PHE A 558 -10.53 10.62 3.91
C PHE A 558 -9.39 11.04 2.98
N TRP A 559 -8.68 10.03 2.46
CA TRP A 559 -7.87 10.14 1.24
C TRP A 559 -8.61 9.47 0.09
N CYS A 560 -8.78 10.21 -1.00
CA CYS A 560 -9.61 9.81 -2.13
C CYS A 560 -8.80 9.75 -3.43
N THR A 561 -9.01 8.70 -4.22
CA THR A 561 -8.76 8.67 -5.67
C THR A 561 -10.09 8.88 -6.38
N MET A 562 -10.20 9.98 -7.14
CA MET A 562 -11.45 10.39 -7.79
C MET A 562 -11.57 9.91 -9.24
N GLY A 563 -10.46 9.43 -9.81
CA GLY A 563 -10.40 8.87 -11.16
C GLY A 563 -8.98 8.90 -11.72
N VAL A 564 -8.82 8.41 -12.94
CA VAL A 564 -7.62 8.55 -13.76
C VAL A 564 -7.72 9.85 -14.56
N ARG A 565 -6.65 10.64 -14.58
CA ARG A 565 -6.47 11.78 -15.49
C ARG A 565 -5.34 11.55 -16.51
N PRO A 566 -5.45 12.17 -17.68
CA PRO A 566 -4.33 12.38 -18.59
C PRO A 566 -3.34 13.42 -18.06
N ILE A 567 -2.07 13.26 -18.38
CA ILE A 567 -0.99 14.23 -18.11
C ILE A 567 -0.05 14.22 -19.31
N ARG A 568 0.48 15.36 -19.76
CA ARG A 568 1.48 15.40 -20.84
C ARG A 568 2.89 15.32 -20.26
N LEU A 569 3.75 14.46 -20.81
CA LEU A 569 5.19 14.50 -20.54
C LEU A 569 5.99 14.65 -21.84
N ALA A 570 7.06 15.44 -21.75
CA ALA A 570 8.18 15.44 -22.68
C ALA A 570 9.39 14.70 -22.09
N ALA A 571 9.94 13.73 -22.83
CA ALA A 571 11.29 13.21 -22.61
C ALA A 571 12.24 13.69 -23.71
N SER A 572 13.50 13.97 -23.38
CA SER A 572 14.52 14.36 -24.37
C SER A 572 15.92 13.97 -23.91
N TYR A 573 16.91 13.93 -24.81
CA TYR A 573 18.30 13.66 -24.41
C TYR A 573 19.02 14.96 -24.01
N ALA A 574 19.28 15.14 -22.71
CA ALA A 574 20.11 16.22 -22.18
C ALA A 574 21.61 15.93 -22.35
N ARG A 575 21.99 14.64 -22.28
CA ARG A 575 23.26 14.11 -22.82
C ARG A 575 22.90 12.98 -23.77
N LYS A 576 23.50 12.97 -24.96
CA LYS A 576 23.05 12.14 -26.07
C LYS A 576 23.53 10.68 -25.96
N PRO A 577 22.83 9.74 -26.58
CA PRO A 577 23.36 8.40 -26.83
C PRO A 577 24.43 8.41 -27.93
N SER A 578 25.20 7.33 -27.97
CA SER A 578 26.11 7.01 -29.07
C SER A 578 25.47 6.00 -30.02
N TRP A 579 25.93 5.96 -31.27
CA TRP A 579 25.52 4.98 -32.27
C TRP A 579 26.69 4.45 -33.09
N ARG A 580 26.42 3.40 -33.88
CA ARG A 580 27.29 2.91 -34.96
C ARG A 580 26.50 2.03 -35.92
N PRO A 581 26.99 1.79 -37.16
CA PRO A 581 26.40 0.78 -38.02
C PRO A 581 26.46 -0.61 -37.38
N LEU A 582 25.45 -1.44 -37.62
CA LEU A 582 25.47 -2.86 -37.29
C LEU A 582 26.62 -3.52 -38.09
N PRO A 583 27.47 -4.36 -37.47
CA PRO A 583 28.49 -5.11 -38.21
C PRO A 583 27.83 -6.13 -39.15
N ALA A 584 28.42 -6.35 -40.32
CA ALA A 584 28.07 -7.50 -41.14
C ALA A 584 28.63 -8.80 -40.55
N ASP A 585 28.12 -9.96 -40.95
CA ASP A 585 28.59 -11.26 -40.46
C ASP A 585 30.08 -11.47 -40.77
N GLY A 586 30.91 -11.35 -39.73
CA GLY A 586 32.37 -11.50 -39.79
C GLY A 586 33.18 -10.19 -39.82
N ASP A 587 32.53 -9.02 -39.89
CA ASP A 587 33.21 -7.72 -39.79
C ASP A 587 33.49 -7.34 -38.33
N GLU A 588 34.62 -6.64 -38.09
CA GLU A 588 34.88 -6.04 -36.78
C GLU A 588 33.94 -4.85 -36.52
N PRO A 589 33.37 -4.70 -35.30
CA PRO A 589 32.47 -3.59 -35.01
C PRO A 589 33.17 -2.23 -35.05
N LYS A 590 32.55 -1.27 -35.76
CA LYS A 590 33.03 0.12 -35.82
C LYS A 590 33.03 0.79 -34.43
N GLU A 591 33.80 1.87 -34.33
CA GLU A 591 33.80 2.76 -33.17
C GLU A 591 32.42 3.40 -32.95
N TRP A 592 32.19 3.89 -31.73
CA TRP A 592 30.93 4.55 -31.33
C TRP A 592 31.03 6.06 -31.55
N GLU A 593 30.09 6.64 -32.29
CA GLU A 593 30.00 8.07 -32.56
C GLU A 593 28.87 8.70 -31.71
N GLU A 594 29.01 9.96 -31.27
CA GLU A 594 27.89 10.69 -30.66
C GLU A 594 26.92 11.17 -31.75
N ILE A 595 25.61 11.00 -31.52
CA ILE A 595 24.58 11.42 -32.46
C ILE A 595 24.60 12.97 -32.64
N PRO A 596 24.57 13.50 -33.88
CA PRO A 596 24.49 14.94 -34.12
C PRO A 596 23.26 15.58 -33.47
N GLY A 597 23.40 16.74 -32.82
CA GLY A 597 22.31 17.35 -32.03
C GLY A 597 21.11 17.87 -32.84
N HIS A 598 21.21 17.90 -34.18
CA HIS A 598 20.07 18.16 -35.07
C HIS A 598 19.30 16.87 -35.43
N GLN A 599 19.72 15.72 -34.90
CA GLN A 599 19.14 14.40 -35.10
C GLN A 599 18.64 13.81 -33.75
N THR A 600 18.19 14.67 -32.83
CA THR A 600 17.60 14.27 -31.55
C THR A 600 16.32 15.06 -31.31
N GLU A 601 15.23 14.36 -30.97
CA GLU A 601 13.89 14.93 -30.84
C GLU A 601 13.31 14.80 -29.42
N VAL A 602 12.19 15.49 -29.20
CA VAL A 602 11.40 15.38 -27.96
C VAL A 602 10.32 14.34 -28.13
N LEU A 603 10.23 13.47 -27.14
CA LEU A 603 9.25 12.41 -26.98
C LEU A 603 8.04 12.93 -26.18
N ASP A 604 6.88 13.17 -26.79
CA ASP A 604 5.74 13.89 -26.17
C ASP A 604 4.43 13.09 -26.22
N CYS A 605 3.88 12.68 -25.07
CA CYS A 605 2.63 11.90 -25.01
C CYS A 605 1.79 12.12 -23.78
N VAL A 606 0.61 11.51 -23.81
CA VAL A 606 -0.33 11.48 -22.70
C VAL A 606 -0.17 10.23 -21.86
N ILE A 607 -0.26 10.41 -20.56
CA ILE A 607 0.10 9.39 -19.57
C ILE A 607 -0.97 9.35 -18.49
N LEU A 608 -1.20 8.17 -17.94
CA LEU A 608 -2.30 7.98 -17.01
C LEU A 608 -1.82 8.12 -15.57
N GLY A 609 -2.37 9.10 -14.87
CA GLY A 609 -2.14 9.28 -13.43
C GLY A 609 -3.41 9.57 -12.68
N ASP A 610 -3.51 9.09 -11.45
CA ASP A 610 -4.74 9.24 -10.68
C ASP A 610 -4.86 10.64 -10.07
N GLU A 611 -6.09 11.11 -9.93
CA GLU A 611 -6.36 12.40 -9.29
C GLU A 611 -6.77 12.20 -7.82
N PHE A 612 -5.96 12.78 -6.94
CA PHE A 612 -6.00 12.59 -5.50
C PHE A 612 -6.58 13.79 -4.75
N ALA A 613 -7.33 13.55 -3.67
CA ALA A 613 -7.71 14.57 -2.69
C ALA A 613 -7.62 14.06 -1.23
N GLU A 614 -7.36 14.98 -0.30
CA GLU A 614 -7.61 14.81 1.14
C GLU A 614 -8.86 15.66 1.47
N ILE A 615 -9.86 15.06 2.12
CA ILE A 615 -11.16 15.69 2.41
C ILE A 615 -11.66 15.36 3.81
N GLU A 616 -12.59 16.16 4.32
CA GLU A 616 -13.27 15.92 5.60
C GLU A 616 -14.78 15.86 5.39
N MET A 617 -15.43 14.87 6.02
CA MET A 617 -16.88 14.71 6.07
C MET A 617 -17.34 14.78 7.53
N ARG A 618 -18.52 15.34 7.78
CA ARG A 618 -19.02 15.56 9.15
C ARG A 618 -19.45 14.24 9.82
N GLY A 619 -19.21 14.17 11.13
CA GLY A 619 -19.52 13.03 11.99
C GLY A 619 -18.77 11.74 11.64
N ASP A 620 -19.31 10.62 12.11
CA ASP A 620 -18.76 9.27 11.94
C ASP A 620 -19.05 8.66 10.55
N ALA A 621 -19.12 9.50 9.52
CA ALA A 621 -19.43 9.09 8.14
C ALA A 621 -18.52 7.95 7.65
N VAL A 622 -19.09 7.04 6.86
CA VAL A 622 -18.37 6.01 6.10
C VAL A 622 -18.81 6.14 4.66
N LEU A 623 -17.94 6.71 3.82
CA LEU A 623 -18.19 6.84 2.39
C LEU A 623 -17.91 5.50 1.70
N THR A 624 -18.94 4.86 1.15
CA THR A 624 -18.78 3.63 0.37
C THR A 624 -18.21 3.93 -1.02
N ARG A 625 -17.67 2.89 -1.67
CA ARG A 625 -17.16 3.01 -3.04
C ARG A 625 -18.25 3.44 -4.04
N GLN A 626 -19.50 3.00 -3.85
CA GLN A 626 -20.57 3.35 -4.77
C GLN A 626 -20.99 4.81 -4.61
N GLU A 627 -21.16 5.31 -3.39
CA GLU A 627 -21.47 6.73 -3.15
C GLU A 627 -20.38 7.66 -3.71
N LEU A 628 -19.10 7.29 -3.58
CA LEU A 628 -18.01 8.05 -4.22
C LEU A 628 -18.13 8.02 -5.76
N ARG A 629 -18.41 6.86 -6.36
CA ARG A 629 -18.57 6.72 -7.82
C ARG A 629 -19.74 7.55 -8.31
N ASP A 630 -20.90 7.44 -7.67
CA ASP A 630 -22.09 8.21 -8.01
C ASP A 630 -21.80 9.73 -7.97
N ILE A 631 -21.02 10.21 -6.99
CA ILE A 631 -20.58 11.61 -6.92
C ILE A 631 -19.58 11.96 -8.04
N CYS A 632 -18.62 11.09 -8.33
CA CYS A 632 -17.62 11.29 -9.39
C CYS A 632 -18.22 11.15 -10.82
N ASP A 633 -19.34 10.46 -10.99
CA ASP A 633 -20.05 10.36 -12.27
C ASP A 633 -20.97 11.57 -12.52
N ASN A 634 -21.36 12.30 -11.47
CA ASN A 634 -22.14 13.53 -11.55
C ASN A 634 -21.28 14.82 -11.71
N HIS A 635 -19.96 14.75 -11.56
CA HIS A 635 -19.07 15.91 -11.53
C HIS A 635 -17.81 15.70 -12.38
N LYS A 636 -17.48 16.67 -13.25
CA LYS A 636 -16.39 16.51 -14.23
C LYS A 636 -15.02 16.89 -13.69
N SER A 637 -14.96 17.77 -12.69
CA SER A 637 -13.72 18.30 -12.11
C SER A 637 -13.51 17.88 -10.65
N LYS A 638 -12.24 17.89 -10.22
CA LYS A 638 -11.82 17.67 -8.84
C LYS A 638 -12.49 18.63 -7.86
N GLU A 639 -12.56 19.90 -8.24
CA GLU A 639 -13.07 20.98 -7.41
C GLU A 639 -14.57 20.80 -7.14
N GLU A 640 -15.34 20.34 -8.13
CA GLU A 640 -16.74 19.96 -7.98
C GLU A 640 -16.91 18.71 -7.09
N ILE A 641 -16.12 17.65 -7.31
CA ILE A 641 -16.18 16.40 -6.53
C ILE A 641 -15.88 16.67 -5.05
N VAL A 642 -14.79 17.40 -4.75
CA VAL A 642 -14.44 17.81 -3.38
C VAL A 642 -15.54 18.68 -2.78
N SER A 643 -16.07 19.64 -3.54
CA SER A 643 -17.17 20.52 -3.10
C SER A 643 -18.52 19.81 -2.91
N ALA A 644 -18.69 18.60 -3.44
CA ALA A 644 -19.85 17.74 -3.21
C ALA A 644 -19.68 16.86 -1.97
N LEU A 645 -18.47 16.30 -1.78
CA LEU A 645 -18.12 15.44 -0.65
C LEU A 645 -18.04 16.17 0.71
N GLN A 646 -17.83 17.49 0.71
CA GLN A 646 -17.69 18.32 1.92
C GLN A 646 -19.00 18.96 2.43
N ARG A 647 -20.18 18.56 1.93
CA ARG A 647 -21.48 19.15 2.28
C ARG A 647 -22.17 18.47 3.46
#